data_AF-A0A958HSD4-F1
#
_entry.id   AF-A0A958HSD4-F1
#
_cell.length_a   1.000
_cell.length_b   1.000
_cell.length_c   1.000
_cell.angle_alpha   90.00
_cell.angle_beta   90.00
_cell.angle_gamma   90.00
#
_symmetry.space_group_name_H-M   'P 1'
#
loop_
_entity.id
_entity.type
_entity.pdbx_description
1 polymer ?
#
loop_
_entity_poly.entity_id
_entity_poly.type
_entity_poly.pdbx_seq_one_letter_code
_entity_poly.pdbx_strand_id
1 'polypeptide(L)'
;LLDRARTRDALLAGLFAALCLLTDMLFGVLLGLMAAVILLVWWWQRRQQPAEQSAPGIRMLLGKLAIMAALAAVISAPLLIPTVREGLNADYAVEGWGHSEKLSADLVGMVTPTDLHPLFGEDREPSGTGWVDSLRAVETGDSPFTDINTVFVGWATLALAVLGAITGGRRSRAWTGIALVAGLLALGPLLQINGQSVFDLDGMQVNVPLPYIVLHYLPFIKGFRAPNRFSIDLMQALAVLAGFGTAWLLGKVAGGGRETKETTERKDGEATPSTLSSPRSVLATILAVVLAAAVIFEHLAVPLPLTDSRVPAPYRELAQQPDDFALLQLPMGWRNGFGVFGTEDTRVQWYQTVHNRPILGGNTSRNPSFKFEYFERLPLLQAITTIEAYGQPDDATDAAARASAAELMALWNVGYVVVNPPVPERYPYVDTWQTSRDYVLDVVPVDPQPVWDADGVQVYRVQQPDVPFPYELDLGSRNTDAWRGPGWSSDETDIAGTNGAWIDDGDAEVFLPLRFEDSQPLQLTLRLQPFSYDGAPPQTVSATFNGVELGEQTLAGGWQEISFAVPADATVSGLNRVMLHFAGTARPVDVLPGQAAIGSTGVQSPVDIEINSGGATQDIAFITVTPPDGEPQDASAGRRGYNLTAINPQSGAILDTRGFDTWANEFEAEQMASFIESLPDGTIVVGAARDDASRFLTDRAVAALARLGSAVDLRATPGYGHALIGVKGAAPGAAAEATSPDGAYLRLAADRRTLAAAVDWIRLEPAP
;
A
#
# COMPACT_ATOMS: atom_id res chain seq x y z
N LEU A 1 -24.46 -32.44 16.80
CA LEU A 1 -25.06 -31.09 16.68
C LEU A 1 -25.73 -30.92 15.33
N LEU A 2 -25.00 -31.05 14.21
CA LEU A 2 -25.54 -30.93 12.85
C LEU A 2 -26.71 -31.88 12.51
N ASP A 3 -26.69 -33.10 13.04
CA ASP A 3 -27.75 -34.10 12.80
C ASP A 3 -29.11 -33.74 13.39
N ARG A 4 -29.15 -32.82 14.36
CA ARG A 4 -30.38 -32.33 15.03
C ARG A 4 -30.72 -30.88 14.69
N ALA A 5 -29.96 -30.24 13.79
CA ALA A 5 -30.15 -28.85 13.43
C ALA A 5 -31.55 -28.63 12.84
N ARG A 6 -32.23 -27.56 13.23
CA ARG A 6 -33.53 -27.15 12.68
C ARG A 6 -33.33 -26.09 11.61
N THR A 7 -34.34 -25.84 10.77
CA THR A 7 -34.30 -24.71 9.81
C THR A 7 -34.07 -23.38 10.52
N ARG A 8 -34.65 -23.22 11.72
CA ARG A 8 -34.38 -22.05 12.59
C ARG A 8 -32.89 -21.86 12.87
N ASP A 9 -32.15 -22.92 13.10
CA ASP A 9 -30.70 -22.84 13.40
C ASP A 9 -29.92 -22.38 12.16
N ALA A 10 -30.32 -22.85 10.97
CA ALA A 10 -29.73 -22.40 9.70
C ALA A 10 -30.02 -20.92 9.40
N LEU A 11 -31.24 -20.45 9.70
CA LEU A 11 -31.62 -19.04 9.57
C LEU A 11 -30.83 -18.15 10.56
N LEU A 12 -30.71 -18.57 11.82
CA LEU A 12 -29.92 -17.83 12.80
C LEU A 12 -28.43 -17.79 12.41
N ALA A 13 -27.86 -18.92 11.97
CA ALA A 13 -26.49 -18.96 11.48
C ALA A 13 -26.29 -18.04 10.26
N GLY A 14 -27.25 -18.00 9.33
CA GLY A 14 -27.19 -17.11 8.16
C GLY A 14 -27.28 -15.64 8.55
N LEU A 15 -28.14 -15.29 9.51
CA LEU A 15 -28.24 -13.94 10.05
C LEU A 15 -26.94 -13.50 10.73
N PHE A 16 -26.37 -14.32 11.62
CA PHE A 16 -25.10 -14.00 12.27
C PHE A 16 -23.93 -13.93 11.29
N ALA A 17 -23.89 -14.81 10.29
CA ALA A 17 -22.91 -14.72 9.22
C ALA A 17 -23.03 -13.40 8.44
N ALA A 18 -24.26 -12.95 8.15
CA ALA A 18 -24.50 -11.66 7.50
C ALA A 18 -24.02 -10.49 8.36
N LEU A 19 -24.32 -10.51 9.66
CA LEU A 19 -23.86 -9.47 10.61
C LEU A 19 -22.34 -9.42 10.70
N CYS A 20 -21.67 -10.57 10.72
CA CYS A 20 -20.22 -10.65 10.64
C CYS A 20 -19.68 -10.04 9.34
N LEU A 21 -20.23 -10.44 8.18
CA LEU A 21 -19.82 -9.92 6.87
C LEU A 21 -20.05 -8.41 6.71
N LEU A 22 -21.12 -7.87 7.31
CA LEU A 22 -21.42 -6.44 7.30
C LEU A 22 -20.55 -5.65 8.28
N THR A 23 -19.92 -6.31 9.25
CA THR A 23 -18.97 -5.66 10.19
C THR A 23 -17.58 -5.61 9.57
N ASP A 24 -17.08 -6.76 9.12
CA ASP A 24 -15.81 -6.87 8.40
C ASP A 24 -15.86 -8.14 7.52
N MET A 25 -15.58 -7.99 6.23
CA MET A 25 -15.60 -9.11 5.28
C MET A 25 -14.59 -10.22 5.64
N LEU A 26 -13.53 -9.89 6.40
CA LEU A 26 -12.55 -10.86 6.90
C LEU A 26 -13.19 -11.90 7.82
N PHE A 27 -14.24 -11.55 8.58
CA PHE A 27 -14.98 -12.52 9.36
C PHE A 27 -15.67 -13.58 8.49
N GLY A 28 -15.96 -13.28 7.23
CA GLY A 28 -16.44 -14.27 6.26
C GLY A 28 -15.43 -15.40 6.04
N VAL A 29 -14.14 -15.06 5.93
CA VAL A 29 -13.05 -16.04 5.77
C VAL A 29 -12.91 -16.90 7.02
N LEU A 30 -12.91 -16.28 8.21
CA LEU A 30 -12.83 -16.99 9.50
C LEU A 30 -14.02 -17.95 9.69
N LEU A 31 -15.25 -17.47 9.48
CA LEU A 31 -16.45 -18.31 9.55
C LEU A 31 -16.42 -19.45 8.52
N GLY A 32 -15.93 -19.19 7.30
CA GLY A 32 -15.75 -20.19 6.26
C GLY A 32 -14.78 -21.30 6.67
N LEU A 33 -13.63 -20.92 7.23
CA LEU A 33 -12.63 -21.86 7.77
C LEU A 33 -13.22 -22.69 8.91
N MET A 34 -13.84 -22.04 9.90
CA MET A 34 -14.47 -22.71 11.03
C MET A 34 -15.54 -23.71 10.55
N ALA A 35 -16.40 -23.30 9.60
CA ALA A 35 -17.39 -24.18 9.00
C ALA A 35 -16.75 -25.37 8.28
N ALA A 36 -15.68 -25.15 7.51
CA ALA A 36 -14.96 -26.20 6.80
C ALA A 36 -14.41 -27.26 7.78
N VAL A 37 -13.75 -26.84 8.86
CA VAL A 37 -13.22 -27.76 9.89
C VAL A 37 -14.35 -28.53 10.58
N ILE A 38 -15.44 -27.87 10.96
CA ILE A 38 -16.62 -28.52 11.57
C ILE A 38 -17.20 -29.58 10.63
N LEU A 39 -17.34 -29.27 9.35
CA LEU A 39 -17.88 -30.18 8.33
C LEU A 39 -16.95 -31.37 8.07
N LEU A 40 -15.63 -31.15 8.01
CA LEU A 40 -14.64 -32.22 7.87
C LEU A 40 -14.67 -33.18 9.05
N VAL A 41 -14.71 -32.65 10.28
CA VAL A 41 -14.79 -33.49 11.49
C VAL A 41 -16.13 -34.23 11.56
N TRP A 42 -17.24 -33.58 11.22
CA TRP A 42 -18.55 -34.24 11.14
C TRP A 42 -18.54 -35.38 10.11
N TRP A 43 -18.00 -35.13 8.92
CA TRP A 43 -17.90 -36.13 7.85
C TRP A 43 -17.04 -37.33 8.25
N TRP A 44 -15.89 -37.08 8.88
CA TRP A 44 -15.02 -38.12 9.42
C TRP A 44 -15.73 -38.95 10.49
N GLN A 45 -16.41 -38.30 11.43
CA GLN A 45 -17.15 -39.01 12.49
C GLN A 45 -18.31 -39.83 11.95
N ARG A 46 -18.98 -39.35 10.89
CA ARG A 46 -20.06 -40.07 10.20
C ARG A 46 -19.55 -41.35 9.53
N ARG A 47 -18.39 -41.30 8.87
CA ARG A 47 -17.75 -42.48 8.25
C ARG A 47 -17.44 -43.61 9.26
N GLN A 48 -17.27 -43.26 10.53
CA GLN A 48 -16.98 -44.23 11.59
C GLN A 48 -18.25 -44.84 12.21
N GLN A 49 -19.47 -44.42 11.82
CA GLN A 49 -20.72 -44.95 12.38
C GLN A 49 -21.31 -46.06 11.49
N PRO A 50 -21.91 -47.13 12.08
CA PRO A 50 -22.60 -48.17 11.34
C PRO A 50 -23.75 -47.61 10.49
N ALA A 51 -23.95 -48.16 9.29
CA ALA A 51 -24.91 -47.67 8.30
C ALA A 51 -26.36 -47.54 8.82
N GLU A 52 -26.76 -48.40 9.77
CA GLU A 52 -28.11 -48.43 10.36
C GLU A 52 -28.44 -47.27 11.32
N GLN A 53 -27.44 -46.50 11.79
CA GLN A 53 -27.63 -45.38 12.74
C GLN A 53 -27.46 -43.99 12.10
N SER A 54 -27.37 -43.92 10.77
CA SER A 54 -27.12 -42.67 10.05
C SER A 54 -28.31 -41.71 10.10
N ALA A 55 -28.21 -40.70 10.96
CA ALA A 55 -29.03 -39.48 10.93
C ALA A 55 -28.80 -38.69 9.61
N PRO A 56 -29.55 -37.59 9.36
CA PRO A 56 -30.12 -37.24 8.06
C PRO A 56 -29.16 -37.21 6.86
N GLY A 57 -29.71 -37.46 5.67
CA GLY A 57 -28.97 -37.50 4.42
C GLY A 57 -28.23 -36.19 4.14
N ILE A 58 -27.05 -36.29 3.53
CA ILE A 58 -26.20 -35.16 3.11
C ILE A 58 -26.98 -34.04 2.41
N ARG A 59 -28.05 -34.40 1.67
CA ARG A 59 -28.99 -33.47 1.02
C ARG A 59 -29.63 -32.48 1.99
N MET A 60 -30.02 -32.91 3.19
CA MET A 60 -30.66 -32.02 4.17
C MET A 60 -29.64 -31.08 4.82
N LEU A 61 -28.40 -31.53 5.01
CA LEU A 61 -27.31 -30.65 5.46
C LEU A 61 -27.00 -29.60 4.39
N LEU A 62 -26.85 -30.02 3.12
CA LEU A 62 -26.65 -29.12 2.00
C LEU A 62 -27.80 -28.11 1.87
N GLY A 63 -29.05 -28.53 2.04
CA GLY A 63 -30.20 -27.63 2.06
C GLY A 63 -30.11 -26.57 3.17
N LYS A 64 -29.66 -26.94 4.37
CA LYS A 64 -29.47 -25.98 5.48
C LYS A 64 -28.30 -25.04 5.25
N LEU A 65 -27.17 -25.54 4.73
CA LEU A 65 -26.04 -24.70 4.36
C LEU A 65 -26.42 -23.73 3.24
N ALA A 66 -27.24 -24.16 2.28
CA ALA A 66 -27.77 -23.30 1.23
C ALA A 66 -28.69 -22.21 1.80
N ILE A 67 -29.57 -22.52 2.75
CA ILE A 67 -30.41 -21.52 3.44
C ILE A 67 -29.53 -20.50 4.18
N MET A 68 -28.54 -20.99 4.93
CA MET A 68 -27.60 -20.13 5.66
C MET A 68 -26.85 -19.19 4.72
N ALA A 69 -26.25 -19.73 3.64
CA ALA A 69 -25.49 -18.96 2.67
C ALA A 69 -26.38 -17.98 1.88
N ALA A 70 -27.57 -18.40 1.46
CA ALA A 70 -28.51 -17.54 0.74
C ALA A 70 -28.97 -16.36 1.61
N LEU A 71 -29.30 -16.61 2.89
CA LEU A 71 -29.70 -15.54 3.79
C LEU A 71 -28.56 -14.54 4.03
N ALA A 72 -27.33 -15.04 4.26
CA ALA A 72 -26.16 -14.19 4.41
C ALA A 72 -25.91 -13.35 3.15
N ALA A 73 -25.94 -13.96 1.97
CA ALA A 73 -25.76 -13.28 0.70
C ALA A 73 -26.82 -12.21 0.45
N VAL A 74 -28.10 -12.49 0.71
CA VAL A 74 -29.20 -11.53 0.50
C VAL A 74 -29.07 -10.32 1.42
N ILE A 75 -28.78 -10.54 2.71
CA ILE A 75 -28.64 -9.45 3.68
C ILE A 75 -27.39 -8.61 3.39
N SER A 76 -26.28 -9.25 3.01
CA SER A 76 -25.01 -8.55 2.75
C SER A 76 -24.87 -8.04 1.31
N ALA A 77 -25.79 -8.36 0.39
CA ALA A 77 -25.71 -8.02 -1.04
C ALA A 77 -25.52 -6.52 -1.33
N PRO A 78 -26.21 -5.57 -0.64
CA PRO A 78 -26.05 -4.14 -0.93
C PRO A 78 -24.62 -3.64 -0.76
N LEU A 79 -23.82 -4.27 0.11
CA LEU A 79 -22.41 -3.96 0.32
C LEU A 79 -21.50 -4.84 -0.54
N LEU A 80 -21.75 -6.16 -0.57
CA LEU A 80 -20.88 -7.11 -1.26
C LEU A 80 -20.85 -6.93 -2.78
N ILE A 81 -21.96 -6.56 -3.42
CA ILE A 81 -22.00 -6.42 -4.88
C ILE A 81 -21.09 -5.26 -5.36
N PRO A 82 -21.20 -4.03 -4.81
CA PRO A 82 -20.25 -2.97 -5.12
C PRO A 82 -18.80 -3.36 -4.83
N THR A 83 -18.51 -3.96 -3.66
CA THR A 83 -17.14 -4.34 -3.28
C THR A 83 -16.54 -5.37 -4.23
N VAL A 84 -17.31 -6.37 -4.66
CA VAL A 84 -16.83 -7.37 -5.63
C VAL A 84 -16.61 -6.75 -7.00
N ARG A 85 -17.51 -5.88 -7.47
CA ARG A 85 -17.33 -5.18 -8.76
C ARG A 85 -16.07 -4.32 -8.75
N GLU A 86 -15.89 -3.56 -7.68
CA GLU A 86 -14.71 -2.73 -7.49
C GLU A 86 -13.44 -3.57 -7.41
N GLY A 87 -13.41 -4.61 -6.57
CA GLY A 87 -12.24 -5.48 -6.40
C GLY A 87 -11.85 -6.30 -7.64
N LEU A 88 -12.72 -6.39 -8.66
CA LEU A 88 -12.39 -7.00 -9.95
C LEU A 88 -11.74 -6.02 -10.93
N ASN A 89 -11.91 -4.70 -10.72
CA ASN A 89 -11.50 -3.65 -11.65
C ASN A 89 -10.48 -2.66 -11.04
N ALA A 90 -10.15 -2.79 -9.76
CA ALA A 90 -9.34 -1.83 -9.02
C ALA A 90 -7.83 -2.10 -9.08
N ASP A 91 -7.06 -1.09 -9.51
CA ASP A 91 -5.60 -1.12 -9.58
C ASP A 91 -4.90 -0.88 -8.23
N TYR A 92 -5.65 -0.67 -7.15
CA TYR A 92 -5.14 -0.43 -5.80
C TYR A 92 -5.23 -1.65 -4.87
N ALA A 93 -5.40 -2.85 -5.46
CA ALA A 93 -5.44 -4.11 -4.73
C ALA A 93 -4.07 -4.46 -4.10
N VAL A 94 -4.06 -5.40 -3.14
CA VAL A 94 -2.83 -5.81 -2.44
C VAL A 94 -1.79 -6.34 -3.41
N GLU A 95 -0.65 -5.65 -3.49
CA GLU A 95 0.57 -6.12 -4.15
C GLU A 95 1.38 -7.03 -3.22
N GLY A 96 1.93 -8.11 -3.79
CA GLY A 96 2.73 -9.09 -3.05
C GLY A 96 2.05 -9.58 -1.77
N TRP A 97 2.83 -9.73 -0.70
CA TRP A 97 2.36 -10.29 0.57
C TRP A 97 1.69 -9.26 1.50
N GLY A 98 1.66 -7.98 1.14
CA GLY A 98 0.98 -6.93 1.92
C GLY A 98 1.44 -6.82 3.38
N HIS A 99 2.72 -7.09 3.67
CA HIS A 99 3.30 -7.16 5.02
C HIS A 99 2.75 -8.31 5.91
N SER A 100 2.33 -9.43 5.31
CA SER A 100 1.80 -10.58 6.06
C SER A 100 2.80 -11.16 7.06
N GLU A 101 4.10 -11.10 6.75
CA GLU A 101 5.16 -11.47 7.67
C GLU A 101 5.15 -10.58 8.92
N LYS A 102 5.10 -9.24 8.79
CA LYS A 102 5.04 -8.34 9.96
C LYS A 102 3.82 -8.61 10.84
N LEU A 103 2.67 -8.92 10.25
CA LEU A 103 1.40 -9.12 10.96
C LEU A 103 1.15 -10.57 11.42
N SER A 104 2.20 -11.39 11.47
CA SER A 104 2.14 -12.78 11.92
C SER A 104 2.20 -12.87 13.45
N ALA A 105 1.58 -13.88 14.04
CA ALA A 105 1.79 -14.18 15.45
C ALA A 105 3.15 -14.85 15.65
N ASP A 106 3.92 -14.38 16.63
CA ASP A 106 5.14 -15.05 17.06
C ASP A 106 4.83 -16.26 17.95
N LEU A 107 5.56 -17.37 17.79
CA LEU A 107 5.35 -18.58 18.58
C LEU A 107 5.60 -18.35 20.09
N VAL A 108 6.60 -17.55 20.44
CA VAL A 108 6.87 -17.13 21.82
C VAL A 108 5.84 -16.09 22.27
N GLY A 109 5.40 -15.22 21.35
CA GLY A 109 4.33 -14.26 21.57
C GLY A 109 3.05 -14.92 22.08
N MET A 110 2.67 -16.09 21.52
CA MET A 110 1.50 -16.87 21.95
C MET A 110 1.44 -17.18 23.45
N VAL A 111 2.59 -17.32 24.12
CA VAL A 111 2.68 -17.63 25.56
C VAL A 111 3.26 -16.49 26.39
N THR A 112 3.52 -15.34 25.78
CA THR A 112 4.01 -14.13 26.44
C THR A 112 2.83 -13.19 26.70
N PRO A 113 2.58 -12.79 27.96
CA PRO A 113 1.52 -11.84 28.26
C PRO A 113 1.69 -10.54 27.50
N THR A 114 0.57 -9.90 27.19
CA THR A 114 0.56 -8.56 26.59
C THR A 114 1.03 -7.51 27.60
N ASP A 115 1.72 -6.48 27.12
CA ASP A 115 2.13 -5.34 27.94
C ASP A 115 0.95 -4.45 28.38
N LEU A 116 -0.27 -4.76 27.93
CA LEU A 116 -1.52 -4.22 28.50
C LEU A 116 -1.82 -4.76 29.90
N HIS A 117 -1.17 -5.86 30.32
CA HIS A 117 -1.42 -6.44 31.62
C HIS A 117 -0.73 -5.64 32.73
N PRO A 118 -1.46 -5.17 33.77
CA PRO A 118 -0.94 -4.20 34.73
C PRO A 118 0.26 -4.69 35.54
N LEU A 119 0.45 -6.01 35.72
CA LEU A 119 1.61 -6.56 36.42
C LEU A 119 2.68 -7.15 35.49
N PHE A 120 2.40 -7.34 34.20
CA PHE A 120 3.35 -7.99 33.30
C PHE A 120 3.98 -7.00 32.31
N GLY A 121 3.35 -5.85 32.08
CA GLY A 121 3.88 -4.78 31.23
C GLY A 121 4.80 -3.77 31.94
N GLU A 122 4.77 -3.66 33.27
CA GLU A 122 5.50 -2.59 33.99
C GLU A 122 7.00 -2.90 34.25
N ASP A 123 7.42 -4.17 34.27
CA ASP A 123 8.71 -4.60 34.84
C ASP A 123 9.85 -4.85 33.82
N ARG A 124 9.69 -4.48 32.54
CA ARG A 124 10.69 -4.81 31.50
C ARG A 124 11.79 -3.77 31.22
N GLU A 125 11.70 -2.52 31.70
CA GLU A 125 12.76 -1.51 31.58
C GLU A 125 12.82 -0.56 32.82
N PRO A 126 13.99 -0.02 33.22
CA PRO A 126 14.16 0.79 34.44
C PRO A 126 13.51 2.18 34.41
N SER A 127 12.90 2.60 33.30
CA SER A 127 12.21 3.89 33.15
C SER A 127 10.78 3.90 33.67
N GLY A 128 10.17 2.72 33.91
CA GLY A 128 8.81 2.59 34.44
C GLY A 128 7.75 3.17 33.51
N THR A 129 7.41 2.47 32.42
CA THR A 129 6.43 2.93 31.43
C THR A 129 5.85 1.74 30.64
N GLY A 130 4.51 1.59 30.65
CA GLY A 130 3.75 0.42 30.16
C GLY A 130 3.51 0.37 28.63
N TRP A 131 2.29 0.01 28.20
CA TRP A 131 1.89 -0.21 26.78
C TRP A 131 2.45 0.76 25.72
N VAL A 132 2.62 2.05 26.04
CA VAL A 132 3.10 3.04 25.06
C VAL A 132 4.58 2.82 24.68
N ASP A 133 5.41 2.38 25.62
CA ASP A 133 6.80 2.04 25.33
C ASP A 133 6.91 0.83 24.42
N SER A 134 6.03 -0.15 24.59
CA SER A 134 5.96 -1.31 23.69
C SER A 134 5.57 -0.90 22.27
N LEU A 135 4.64 0.05 22.12
CA LEU A 135 4.32 0.63 20.81
C LEU A 135 5.57 1.29 20.21
N ARG A 136 6.27 2.10 21.02
CA ARG A 136 7.49 2.80 20.60
C ARG A 136 8.61 1.85 20.20
N ALA A 137 8.85 0.78 20.97
CA ALA A 137 9.86 -0.22 20.66
C ALA A 137 9.56 -0.94 19.33
N VAL A 138 8.28 -1.15 18.98
CA VAL A 138 7.91 -1.68 17.66
C VAL A 138 8.19 -0.68 16.55
N GLU A 139 7.95 0.61 16.78
CA GLU A 139 8.25 1.68 15.81
C GLU A 139 9.76 1.86 15.59
N THR A 140 10.57 1.81 16.65
CA THR A 140 12.04 1.94 16.57
C THR A 140 12.75 0.66 16.17
N GLY A 141 12.05 -0.47 16.15
CA GLY A 141 12.61 -1.79 15.85
C GLY A 141 13.36 -2.44 17.02
N ASP A 142 13.24 -1.89 18.22
CA ASP A 142 13.82 -2.42 19.46
C ASP A 142 12.95 -3.48 20.15
N SER A 143 11.72 -3.66 19.67
CA SER A 143 10.77 -4.65 20.21
C SER A 143 11.28 -6.09 20.01
N PRO A 144 11.05 -6.99 20.99
CA PRO A 144 11.38 -8.42 20.84
C PRO A 144 10.55 -9.12 19.76
N PHE A 145 9.45 -8.51 19.32
CA PHE A 145 8.56 -9.02 18.27
C PHE A 145 8.47 -8.04 17.10
N THR A 146 8.25 -8.57 15.89
CA THR A 146 8.18 -7.80 14.64
C THR A 146 7.00 -6.81 14.58
N ASP A 147 5.94 -7.10 15.35
CA ASP A 147 4.80 -6.23 15.60
C ASP A 147 4.37 -6.39 17.06
N ILE A 148 3.42 -5.57 17.50
CA ILE A 148 2.91 -5.62 18.87
C ILE A 148 2.30 -6.99 19.17
N ASN A 149 2.78 -7.66 20.21
CA ASN A 149 2.26 -8.96 20.61
C ASN A 149 0.86 -8.83 21.24
N THR A 150 -0.14 -8.99 20.39
CA THR A 150 -1.56 -8.99 20.77
C THR A 150 -2.15 -10.39 20.90
N VAL A 151 -1.39 -11.43 20.53
CA VAL A 151 -1.84 -12.82 20.55
C VAL A 151 -1.24 -13.54 21.75
N PHE A 152 -1.82 -13.34 22.93
CA PHE A 152 -1.52 -14.14 24.13
C PHE A 152 -2.64 -15.15 24.37
N VAL A 153 -2.34 -16.45 24.36
CA VAL A 153 -3.38 -17.50 24.50
C VAL A 153 -3.79 -17.77 25.95
N GLY A 154 -2.98 -17.33 26.92
CA GLY A 154 -3.19 -17.58 28.35
C GLY A 154 -2.65 -18.94 28.81
N TRP A 155 -1.96 -18.98 29.94
CA TRP A 155 -1.38 -20.22 30.49
C TRP A 155 -2.47 -21.13 31.10
N ALA A 156 -3.34 -20.55 31.94
CA ALA A 156 -4.47 -21.26 32.53
C ALA A 156 -5.48 -21.66 31.44
N THR A 157 -5.77 -20.75 30.51
CA THR A 157 -6.61 -21.02 29.34
C THR A 157 -6.07 -22.20 28.53
N LEU A 158 -4.78 -22.19 28.18
CA LEU A 158 -4.15 -23.28 27.42
C LEU A 158 -4.17 -24.62 28.19
N ALA A 159 -3.83 -24.61 29.48
CA ALA A 159 -3.85 -25.82 30.31
C ALA A 159 -5.25 -26.45 30.39
N LEU A 160 -6.28 -25.63 30.60
CA LEU A 160 -7.68 -26.06 30.61
C LEU A 160 -8.13 -26.54 29.22
N ALA A 161 -7.70 -25.86 28.16
CA ALA A 161 -8.03 -26.23 26.79
C ALA A 161 -7.42 -27.59 26.41
N VAL A 162 -6.16 -27.85 26.77
CA VAL A 162 -5.50 -29.15 26.57
C VAL A 162 -6.26 -30.24 27.35
N LEU A 163 -6.58 -29.98 28.62
CA LEU A 163 -7.38 -30.91 29.43
C LEU A 163 -8.75 -31.19 28.79
N GLY A 164 -9.42 -30.15 28.29
CA GLY A 164 -10.71 -30.28 27.61
C GLY A 164 -10.63 -30.98 26.26
N ALA A 165 -9.54 -30.81 25.51
CA ALA A 165 -9.29 -31.54 24.28
C ALA A 165 -9.17 -33.05 24.55
N ILE A 166 -8.43 -33.43 25.59
CA ILE A 166 -8.22 -34.81 26.02
C ILE A 166 -9.50 -35.43 26.59
N THR A 167 -10.22 -34.69 27.44
CA THR A 167 -11.37 -35.23 28.21
C THR A 167 -12.72 -35.08 27.52
N GLY A 168 -12.87 -34.13 26.58
CA GLY A 168 -14.12 -33.82 25.88
C GLY A 168 -14.54 -34.85 24.82
N GLY A 169 -13.72 -35.84 24.54
CA GLY A 169 -14.03 -36.96 23.65
C GLY A 169 -14.39 -36.53 22.23
N ARG A 170 -15.47 -37.09 21.65
CA ARG A 170 -15.90 -36.74 20.27
C ARG A 170 -16.40 -35.30 20.13
N ARG A 171 -16.82 -34.68 21.24
CA ARG A 171 -17.40 -33.32 21.25
C ARG A 171 -16.33 -32.22 21.16
N SER A 172 -15.11 -32.48 21.65
CA SER A 172 -13.99 -31.54 21.58
C SER A 172 -13.31 -31.54 20.20
N ARG A 173 -13.37 -32.63 19.43
CA ARG A 173 -12.61 -32.81 18.17
C ARG A 173 -12.72 -31.67 17.16
N ALA A 174 -13.92 -31.11 16.96
CA ALA A 174 -14.10 -29.99 16.02
C ALA A 174 -13.37 -28.74 16.51
N TRP A 175 -13.50 -28.42 17.80
CA TRP A 175 -12.83 -27.29 18.43
C TRP A 175 -11.31 -27.49 18.49
N THR A 176 -10.83 -28.70 18.78
CA THR A 176 -9.40 -29.02 18.68
C THR A 176 -8.89 -28.82 17.25
N GLY A 177 -9.64 -29.25 16.24
CA GLY A 177 -9.29 -29.00 14.84
C GLY A 177 -9.23 -27.51 14.51
N ILE A 178 -10.22 -26.72 14.96
CA ILE A 178 -10.25 -25.26 14.75
C ILE A 178 -9.04 -24.62 15.42
N ALA A 179 -8.78 -24.92 16.70
CA ALA A 179 -7.64 -24.37 17.43
C ALA A 179 -6.30 -24.68 16.73
N LEU A 180 -6.10 -25.91 16.25
CA LEU A 180 -4.87 -26.29 15.56
C LEU A 180 -4.72 -25.59 14.22
N VAL A 181 -5.77 -25.57 13.39
CA VAL A 181 -5.72 -24.96 12.06
C VAL A 181 -5.61 -23.44 12.16
N ALA A 182 -6.45 -22.81 12.98
CA ALA A 182 -6.43 -21.37 13.17
C ALA A 182 -5.13 -20.91 13.86
N GLY A 183 -4.62 -21.66 14.84
CA GLY A 183 -3.33 -21.37 15.46
C GLY A 183 -2.17 -21.46 14.47
N LEU A 184 -2.16 -22.48 13.60
CA LEU A 184 -1.14 -22.61 12.56
C LEU A 184 -1.21 -21.50 11.50
N LEU A 185 -2.43 -21.07 11.13
CA LEU A 185 -2.62 -19.95 10.21
C LEU A 185 -2.30 -18.60 10.88
N ALA A 186 -2.50 -18.46 12.19
CA ALA A 186 -2.17 -17.25 12.94
C ALA A 186 -0.67 -16.96 12.97
N LEU A 187 0.17 -18.01 12.90
CA LEU A 187 1.63 -17.90 12.78
C LEU A 187 2.09 -17.34 11.42
N GLY A 188 1.18 -17.17 10.45
CA GLY A 188 1.49 -16.53 9.17
C GLY A 188 2.25 -17.40 8.18
N PRO A 189 2.80 -16.79 7.10
CA PRO A 189 3.44 -17.52 6.00
C PRO A 189 4.79 -18.14 6.39
N LEU A 190 5.50 -17.54 7.35
CA LEU A 190 6.80 -17.99 7.83
C LEU A 190 6.76 -18.11 9.35
N LEU A 191 7.33 -19.17 9.90
CA LEU A 191 7.42 -19.33 11.35
C LEU A 191 8.29 -18.23 11.96
N GLN A 192 7.76 -17.55 12.97
CA GLN A 192 8.48 -16.56 13.77
C GLN A 192 8.68 -17.06 15.19
N ILE A 193 9.92 -16.93 15.68
CA ILE A 193 10.30 -17.25 17.05
C ILE A 193 11.14 -16.09 17.58
N ASN A 194 10.62 -15.38 18.59
CA ASN A 194 11.28 -14.24 19.22
C ASN A 194 11.72 -13.17 18.19
N GLY A 195 10.80 -12.83 17.28
CA GLY A 195 10.99 -11.81 16.24
C GLY A 195 11.84 -12.26 15.04
N GLN A 196 12.33 -13.51 15.03
CA GLN A 196 13.17 -14.04 13.96
C GLN A 196 12.41 -15.03 13.08
N SER A 197 12.46 -14.83 11.76
CA SER A 197 11.91 -15.74 10.74
C SER A 197 12.97 -16.43 9.87
N VAL A 198 14.24 -16.04 10.04
CA VAL A 198 15.41 -16.64 9.40
C VAL A 198 16.24 -17.30 10.49
N PHE A 199 16.57 -18.56 10.30
CA PHE A 199 17.33 -19.36 11.26
C PHE A 199 18.66 -19.78 10.64
N ASP A 200 19.75 -19.65 11.40
CA ASP A 200 21.06 -20.15 11.00
C ASP A 200 21.20 -21.62 11.41
N LEU A 201 21.30 -22.50 10.41
CA LEU A 201 21.61 -23.91 10.58
C LEU A 201 23.01 -24.21 10.02
N ASP A 202 24.03 -23.92 10.83
CA ASP A 202 25.45 -24.19 10.52
C ASP A 202 25.95 -23.43 9.26
N GLY A 203 25.68 -22.12 9.21
CA GLY A 203 26.02 -21.23 8.11
C GLY A 203 24.99 -21.20 6.98
N MET A 204 23.94 -22.02 7.05
CA MET A 204 22.82 -22.01 6.11
C MET A 204 21.65 -21.22 6.68
N GLN A 205 21.36 -20.06 6.09
CA GLN A 205 20.15 -19.29 6.41
C GLN A 205 18.92 -19.99 5.83
N VAL A 206 17.99 -20.38 6.70
CA VAL A 206 16.74 -21.06 6.31
C VAL A 206 15.51 -20.35 6.86
N ASN A 207 14.42 -20.41 6.10
CA ASN A 207 13.09 -20.05 6.56
C ASN A 207 12.23 -21.31 6.67
N VAL A 208 11.26 -21.30 7.60
CA VAL A 208 10.30 -22.39 7.75
C VAL A 208 8.94 -21.93 7.21
N PRO A 209 8.55 -22.35 5.98
CA PRO A 209 7.26 -21.98 5.39
C PRO A 209 6.10 -22.68 6.09
N LEU A 210 4.98 -21.97 6.25
CA LEU A 210 3.78 -22.44 6.92
C LEU A 210 2.56 -22.44 5.97
N PRO A 211 1.48 -23.21 6.28
CA PRO A 211 0.34 -23.37 5.38
C PRO A 211 -0.43 -22.10 5.00
N TYR A 212 -0.27 -21.00 5.74
CA TYR A 212 -0.86 -19.71 5.38
C TYR A 212 -0.48 -19.27 3.96
N ILE A 213 0.71 -19.66 3.47
CA ILE A 213 1.19 -19.40 2.11
C ILE A 213 0.15 -19.76 1.05
N VAL A 214 -0.62 -20.84 1.27
CA VAL A 214 -1.65 -21.27 0.30
C VAL A 214 -2.76 -20.24 0.16
N LEU A 215 -3.12 -19.53 1.23
CA LEU A 215 -4.19 -18.53 1.22
C LEU A 215 -3.86 -17.31 0.34
N HIS A 216 -2.57 -16.98 0.22
CA HIS A 216 -2.11 -15.89 -0.65
C HIS A 216 -2.38 -16.16 -2.14
N TYR A 217 -2.47 -17.42 -2.55
CA TYR A 217 -2.76 -17.80 -3.94
C TYR A 217 -4.25 -18.00 -4.24
N LEU A 218 -5.12 -17.85 -3.24
CA LEU A 218 -6.56 -18.01 -3.42
C LEU A 218 -7.18 -16.65 -3.79
N PRO A 219 -7.91 -16.55 -4.91
CA PRO A 219 -8.64 -15.34 -5.29
C PRO A 219 -9.56 -14.88 -4.16
N PHE A 220 -9.72 -13.56 -4.00
CA PHE A 220 -10.48 -12.89 -2.92
C PHE A 220 -9.93 -13.10 -1.50
N ILE A 221 -9.20 -14.17 -1.22
CA ILE A 221 -8.53 -14.43 0.07
C ILE A 221 -7.13 -13.81 0.10
N LYS A 222 -6.47 -13.63 -1.05
CA LYS A 222 -5.16 -12.98 -1.15
C LYS A 222 -5.07 -11.59 -0.50
N GLY A 223 -6.21 -10.90 -0.37
CA GLY A 223 -6.31 -9.61 0.33
C GLY A 223 -6.27 -9.70 1.87
N PHE A 224 -6.42 -10.90 2.43
CA PHE A 224 -6.22 -11.19 3.85
C PHE A 224 -4.72 -11.17 4.12
N ARG A 225 -4.22 -10.06 4.68
CA ARG A 225 -2.78 -9.84 4.92
C ARG A 225 -2.37 -9.91 6.39
N ALA A 226 -3.29 -10.14 7.32
CA ALA A 226 -3.05 -10.07 8.76
C ALA A 226 -3.25 -11.44 9.42
N PRO A 227 -2.27 -12.36 9.31
CA PRO A 227 -2.41 -13.72 9.82
C PRO A 227 -2.82 -13.78 11.29
N ASN A 228 -2.29 -12.90 12.14
CA ASN A 228 -2.62 -12.84 13.55
C ASN A 228 -4.14 -12.79 13.84
N ARG A 229 -4.99 -12.33 12.92
CA ARG A 229 -6.47 -12.32 13.06
C ARG A 229 -7.09 -13.71 13.13
N PHE A 230 -6.43 -14.76 12.63
CA PHE A 230 -6.86 -16.15 12.89
C PHE A 230 -6.83 -16.51 14.38
N SER A 231 -6.17 -15.70 15.23
CA SER A 231 -6.25 -15.81 16.68
C SER A 231 -7.69 -15.69 17.22
N ILE A 232 -8.61 -15.03 16.50
CA ILE A 232 -10.02 -14.90 16.92
C ILE A 232 -10.69 -16.29 16.97
N ASP A 233 -10.55 -17.08 15.90
CA ASP A 233 -11.05 -18.46 15.84
C ASP A 233 -10.29 -19.38 16.82
N LEU A 234 -8.98 -19.17 16.97
CA LEU A 234 -8.15 -19.89 17.94
C LEU A 234 -8.69 -19.66 19.36
N MET A 235 -8.83 -18.42 19.80
CA MET A 235 -9.27 -18.07 21.15
C MET A 235 -10.72 -18.51 21.39
N GLN A 236 -11.59 -18.42 20.38
CA GLN A 236 -12.94 -18.97 20.47
C GLN A 236 -12.92 -20.49 20.71
N ALA A 237 -12.08 -21.23 19.97
CA ALA A 237 -11.94 -22.66 20.14
C ALA A 237 -11.31 -23.04 21.49
N LEU A 238 -10.28 -22.31 21.93
CA LEU A 238 -9.66 -22.50 23.23
C LEU A 238 -10.64 -22.24 24.38
N ALA A 239 -11.50 -21.22 24.28
CA ALA A 239 -12.53 -20.94 25.29
C ALA A 239 -13.51 -22.12 25.43
N VAL A 240 -13.95 -22.72 24.31
CA VAL A 240 -14.84 -23.90 24.35
C VAL A 240 -14.12 -25.12 24.94
N LEU A 241 -12.86 -25.34 24.56
CA LEU A 241 -12.04 -26.43 25.10
C LEU A 241 -11.78 -26.23 26.61
N ALA A 242 -11.45 -25.02 27.05
CA ALA A 242 -11.27 -24.69 28.46
C ALA A 242 -12.57 -24.94 29.25
N GLY A 243 -13.73 -24.69 28.64
CA GLY A 243 -15.04 -25.08 29.19
C GLY A 243 -15.17 -26.58 29.42
N PHE A 244 -14.74 -27.42 28.48
CA PHE A 244 -14.70 -28.88 28.68
C PHE A 244 -13.74 -29.30 29.80
N GLY A 245 -12.54 -28.72 29.85
CA GLY A 245 -11.55 -29.01 30.90
C GLY A 245 -12.06 -28.62 32.28
N THR A 246 -12.66 -27.43 32.39
CA THR A 246 -13.31 -26.93 33.61
C THR A 246 -14.45 -27.85 34.04
N ALA A 247 -15.36 -28.21 33.12
CA ALA A 247 -16.47 -29.11 33.43
C ALA A 247 -16.00 -30.48 33.95
N TRP A 248 -14.90 -31.01 33.39
CA TRP A 248 -14.30 -32.25 33.88
C TRP A 248 -13.73 -32.11 35.29
N LEU A 249 -12.99 -31.05 35.58
CA LEU A 249 -12.42 -30.78 36.91
C LEU A 249 -13.52 -30.63 37.97
N LEU A 250 -14.54 -29.83 37.68
CA LEU A 250 -15.68 -29.63 38.57
C LEU A 250 -16.44 -30.94 38.81
N GLY A 251 -16.62 -31.76 37.78
CA GLY A 251 -17.23 -33.08 37.90
C GLY A 251 -16.42 -34.04 38.79
N LYS A 252 -15.08 -33.94 38.80
CA LYS A 252 -14.23 -34.71 39.71
C LYS A 252 -14.36 -34.24 41.16
N VAL A 253 -14.36 -32.92 41.40
CA VAL A 253 -14.42 -32.34 42.75
C VAL A 253 -15.81 -32.45 43.39
N ALA A 254 -16.87 -32.27 42.60
CA ALA A 254 -18.26 -32.46 43.05
C ALA A 254 -18.59 -33.92 43.43
N GLY A 255 -17.64 -34.85 43.23
CA GLY A 255 -17.78 -36.25 43.57
C GLY A 255 -18.51 -37.03 42.49
N GLY A 256 -17.99 -36.98 41.26
CA GLY A 256 -18.45 -37.76 40.11
C GLY A 256 -18.77 -39.20 40.50
N GLY A 257 -20.07 -39.47 40.66
CA GLY A 257 -20.61 -40.76 41.00
C GLY A 257 -20.15 -41.79 39.99
N ARG A 258 -19.31 -42.70 40.49
CA ARG A 258 -19.32 -44.09 40.05
C ARG A 258 -20.77 -44.55 40.20
N GLU A 259 -21.36 -45.02 39.11
CA GLU A 259 -22.62 -45.75 39.11
C GLU A 259 -22.64 -46.71 40.30
N THR A 260 -23.43 -46.37 41.32
CA THR A 260 -23.86 -47.37 42.27
C THR A 260 -25.06 -48.00 41.60
N LYS A 261 -24.86 -49.20 41.05
CA LYS A 261 -25.93 -50.17 40.82
C LYS A 261 -26.67 -50.34 42.15
N GLU A 262 -27.71 -49.57 42.37
CA GLU A 262 -28.79 -49.92 43.30
C GLU A 262 -30.11 -49.66 42.58
N THR A 263 -30.54 -50.69 41.87
CA THR A 263 -31.96 -51.04 41.79
C THR A 263 -32.55 -51.02 43.19
N THR A 264 -33.26 -49.97 43.55
CA THR A 264 -34.43 -50.09 44.44
C THR A 264 -35.43 -49.01 44.07
N GLU A 265 -36.62 -49.47 43.70
CA GLU A 265 -37.80 -48.67 43.44
C GLU A 265 -38.05 -47.66 44.57
N ARG A 266 -38.27 -46.38 44.22
CA ARG A 266 -39.02 -45.46 45.08
C ARG A 266 -40.10 -44.78 44.26
N LYS A 267 -41.31 -45.29 44.46
CA LYS A 267 -42.57 -44.59 44.25
C LYS A 267 -42.72 -43.47 45.29
N ASP A 268 -43.45 -42.45 44.86
CA ASP A 268 -44.15 -41.44 45.64
C ASP A 268 -43.35 -40.21 46.14
N GLY A 269 -43.52 -39.12 45.37
CA GLY A 269 -44.00 -37.81 45.85
C GLY A 269 -43.32 -37.15 47.05
N GLU A 270 -42.30 -36.32 46.79
CA GLU A 270 -42.15 -34.95 47.31
C GLU A 270 -40.86 -34.35 46.74
N ALA A 271 -40.98 -33.24 46.00
CA ALA A 271 -39.84 -32.48 45.52
C ALA A 271 -39.22 -31.70 46.69
N THR A 272 -38.19 -32.27 47.32
CA THR A 272 -37.32 -31.50 48.22
C THR A 272 -36.47 -30.54 47.38
N PRO A 273 -36.40 -29.24 47.73
CA PRO A 273 -35.54 -28.30 47.03
C PRO A 273 -34.09 -28.73 47.27
N SER A 274 -33.34 -28.91 46.20
CA SER A 274 -31.91 -29.26 46.23
C SER A 274 -31.13 -28.17 46.96
N THR A 275 -30.87 -28.38 48.26
CA THR A 275 -30.02 -27.50 49.05
C THR A 275 -28.58 -27.63 48.55
N LEU A 276 -28.04 -26.50 48.09
CA LEU A 276 -26.66 -26.22 47.68
C LEU A 276 -25.59 -26.41 48.80
N SER A 277 -25.75 -27.38 49.70
CA SER A 277 -24.96 -27.44 50.94
C SER A 277 -24.26 -28.78 51.17
N SER A 278 -23.70 -29.40 50.13
CA SER A 278 -22.63 -30.39 50.35
C SER A 278 -21.28 -29.66 50.36
N PRO A 279 -20.32 -30.02 51.24
CA PRO A 279 -18.99 -29.41 51.21
C PRO A 279 -18.32 -29.55 49.84
N ARG A 280 -18.59 -30.64 49.10
CA ARG A 280 -18.07 -30.86 47.73
C ARG A 280 -18.63 -29.90 46.69
N SER A 281 -19.90 -29.50 46.78
CA SER A 281 -20.48 -28.49 45.89
C SER A 281 -19.91 -27.10 46.18
N VAL A 282 -19.62 -26.79 47.45
CA VAL A 282 -18.90 -25.56 47.83
C VAL A 282 -17.48 -25.57 47.27
N LEU A 283 -16.74 -26.66 47.43
CA LEU A 283 -15.40 -26.84 46.87
C LEU A 283 -15.37 -26.72 45.34
N ALA A 284 -16.35 -27.31 44.64
CA ALA A 284 -16.48 -27.17 43.19
C ALA A 284 -16.78 -25.71 42.79
N THR A 285 -17.63 -25.00 43.53
CA THR A 285 -17.92 -23.58 43.27
C THR A 285 -16.67 -22.72 43.49
N ILE A 286 -15.94 -22.94 44.58
CA ILE A 286 -14.66 -22.26 44.84
C ILE A 286 -13.67 -22.53 43.71
N LEU A 287 -13.53 -23.79 43.28
CA LEU A 287 -12.66 -24.14 42.16
C LEU A 287 -13.08 -23.43 40.87
N ALA A 288 -14.37 -23.37 40.57
CA ALA A 288 -14.88 -22.65 39.40
C ALA A 288 -14.51 -21.16 39.45
N VAL A 289 -14.67 -20.53 40.61
CA VAL A 289 -14.29 -19.13 40.83
C VAL A 289 -12.78 -18.94 40.69
N VAL A 290 -11.95 -19.82 41.24
CA VAL A 290 -10.49 -19.76 41.13
C VAL A 290 -10.04 -19.92 39.67
N LEU A 291 -10.62 -20.87 38.93
CA LEU A 291 -10.30 -21.07 37.51
C LEU A 291 -10.73 -19.86 36.67
N ALA A 292 -11.92 -19.31 36.92
CA ALA A 292 -12.37 -18.09 36.26
C ALA A 292 -11.48 -16.90 36.60
N ALA A 293 -11.09 -16.74 37.86
CA ALA A 293 -10.19 -15.68 38.30
C ALA A 293 -8.80 -15.81 37.65
N ALA A 294 -8.26 -17.03 37.50
CA ALA A 294 -6.99 -17.25 36.82
C ALA A 294 -7.03 -16.85 35.34
N VAL A 295 -8.11 -17.20 34.62
CA VAL A 295 -8.32 -16.80 33.22
C VAL A 295 -8.54 -15.29 33.09
N ILE A 296 -9.32 -14.68 33.99
CA ILE A 296 -9.53 -13.23 33.98
C ILE A 296 -8.23 -12.50 34.31
N PHE A 297 -7.45 -13.00 35.26
CA PHE A 297 -6.18 -12.42 35.67
C PHE A 297 -5.19 -12.40 34.50
N GLU A 298 -4.92 -13.54 33.86
CA GLU A 298 -3.93 -13.59 32.79
C GLU A 298 -4.28 -12.71 31.57
N HIS A 299 -5.57 -12.48 31.31
CA HIS A 299 -6.06 -11.62 30.23
C HIS A 299 -6.47 -10.22 30.70
N LEU A 300 -6.11 -9.82 31.92
CA LEU A 300 -6.51 -8.53 32.48
C LEU A 300 -5.80 -7.39 31.75
N ALA A 301 -6.56 -6.46 31.17
CA ALA A 301 -6.05 -5.24 30.53
C ALA A 301 -6.76 -4.02 31.14
N VAL A 302 -6.29 -3.58 32.32
CA VAL A 302 -6.92 -2.48 33.08
C VAL A 302 -5.85 -1.53 33.63
N PRO A 303 -5.93 -0.22 33.33
CA PRO A 303 -6.91 0.42 32.44
C PRO A 303 -6.62 0.08 30.98
N LEU A 304 -7.69 -0.12 30.19
CA LEU A 304 -7.53 -0.17 28.74
C LEU A 304 -7.17 1.25 28.26
N PRO A 305 -6.10 1.43 27.46
CA PRO A 305 -5.79 2.73 26.88
C PRO A 305 -6.96 3.21 26.01
N LEU A 306 -7.56 4.35 26.36
CA LEU A 306 -8.65 4.97 25.61
C LEU A 306 -8.17 6.27 24.97
N THR A 307 -8.68 6.55 23.78
CA THR A 307 -8.48 7.84 23.11
C THR A 307 -9.64 8.79 23.42
N ASP A 308 -9.33 10.04 23.74
CA ASP A 308 -10.34 11.07 23.90
C ASP A 308 -10.99 11.42 22.55
N SER A 309 -12.31 11.27 22.47
CA SER A 309 -13.12 11.56 21.29
C SER A 309 -13.91 12.87 21.41
N ARG A 310 -13.67 13.66 22.46
CA ARG A 310 -14.29 14.98 22.59
C ARG A 310 -13.79 15.89 21.47
N VAL A 311 -14.71 16.49 20.74
CA VAL A 311 -14.40 17.44 19.67
C VAL A 311 -14.06 18.81 20.28
N PRO A 312 -12.86 19.38 20.04
CA PRO A 312 -12.46 20.69 20.55
C PRO A 312 -13.42 21.80 20.14
N ALA A 313 -13.56 22.85 20.96
CA ALA A 313 -14.47 23.96 20.70
C ALA A 313 -14.25 24.63 19.32
N PRO A 314 -13.03 24.89 18.83
CA PRO A 314 -12.82 25.54 17.54
C PRO A 314 -13.41 24.78 16.34
N TYR A 315 -13.43 23.44 16.36
CA TYR A 315 -14.08 22.65 15.31
C TYR A 315 -15.61 22.83 15.29
N ARG A 316 -16.24 23.11 16.43
CA ARG A 316 -17.68 23.43 16.48
C ARG A 316 -17.98 24.83 15.96
N GLU A 317 -17.03 25.76 16.07
CA GLU A 317 -17.13 27.10 15.46
C GLU A 317 -16.97 27.02 13.94
N LEU A 318 -16.04 26.19 13.45
CA LEU A 318 -15.88 25.89 12.02
C LEU A 318 -17.16 25.26 11.42
N ALA A 319 -17.86 24.41 12.18
CA ALA A 319 -19.12 23.82 11.77
C ALA A 319 -20.23 24.86 11.53
N GLN A 320 -20.16 26.02 12.19
CA GLN A 320 -21.18 27.08 12.13
C GLN A 320 -20.94 28.10 11.00
N GLN A 321 -19.79 28.06 10.34
CA GLN A 321 -19.48 29.00 9.26
C GLN A 321 -20.41 28.77 8.05
N PRO A 322 -20.95 29.81 7.40
CA PRO A 322 -21.88 29.64 6.29
C PRO A 322 -21.20 29.24 4.98
N ASP A 323 -19.95 29.66 4.79
CA ASP A 323 -19.21 29.49 3.54
C ASP A 323 -18.77 28.03 3.35
N ASP A 324 -18.56 27.61 2.10
CA ASP A 324 -17.92 26.33 1.78
C ASP A 324 -16.41 26.50 1.66
N PHE A 325 -15.66 25.63 2.34
CA PHE A 325 -14.21 25.69 2.41
C PHE A 325 -13.62 24.36 2.89
N ALA A 326 -12.36 24.12 2.52
CA ALA A 326 -11.51 23.07 3.05
C ALA A 326 -10.67 23.57 4.24
N LEU A 327 -10.16 22.61 5.02
CA LEU A 327 -9.21 22.84 6.11
C LEU A 327 -7.82 22.29 5.78
N LEU A 328 -6.79 23.10 6.01
CA LEU A 328 -5.41 22.63 6.15
C LEU A 328 -5.16 22.40 7.64
N GLN A 329 -4.71 21.20 8.02
CA GLN A 329 -4.62 20.80 9.44
C GLN A 329 -3.20 20.36 9.78
N LEU A 330 -2.61 20.93 10.83
CA LEU A 330 -1.39 20.42 11.42
C LEU A 330 -1.73 19.48 12.60
N PRO A 331 -1.05 18.33 12.73
CA PRO A 331 -0.04 17.85 11.80
C PRO A 331 -0.63 17.37 10.47
N MET A 332 0.15 17.46 9.40
CA MET A 332 -0.24 17.03 8.06
C MET A 332 0.25 15.61 7.77
N GLY A 333 -0.65 14.71 7.42
CA GLY A 333 -0.25 13.40 6.94
C GLY A 333 -1.35 12.60 6.25
N TRP A 334 -0.91 11.69 5.39
CA TRP A 334 -1.72 10.75 4.64
C TRP A 334 -1.31 9.34 4.99
N ARG A 335 -2.31 8.50 5.22
CA ARG A 335 -2.06 7.09 5.54
C ARG A 335 -2.96 6.20 4.71
N ASN A 336 -2.40 5.07 4.30
CA ASN A 336 -3.20 3.93 3.89
C ASN A 336 -2.69 2.65 4.54
N GLY A 337 -3.18 1.50 4.09
CA GLY A 337 -2.74 0.23 4.64
C GLY A 337 -1.34 -0.24 4.18
N PHE A 338 -0.63 0.54 3.36
CA PHE A 338 0.69 0.21 2.78
C PHE A 338 1.78 1.24 3.11
N GLY A 339 1.42 2.52 3.26
CA GLY A 339 2.36 3.60 3.49
C GLY A 339 1.75 4.76 4.29
N VAL A 340 2.65 5.61 4.75
CA VAL A 340 2.38 6.86 5.46
C VAL A 340 3.27 7.93 4.84
N PHE A 341 2.69 9.10 4.57
CA PHE A 341 3.40 10.30 4.15
C PHE A 341 3.03 11.42 5.13
N GLY A 342 4.02 12.08 5.76
CA GLY A 342 3.79 13.09 6.80
C GLY A 342 3.47 12.50 8.18
N THR A 343 2.98 13.35 9.10
CA THR A 343 2.78 13.01 10.52
C THR A 343 1.29 12.94 10.88
N GLU A 344 0.57 11.95 10.35
CA GLU A 344 -0.89 11.94 10.37
C GLU A 344 -1.50 11.96 11.79
N ASP A 345 -2.64 12.64 11.98
CA ASP A 345 -3.49 12.49 13.17
C ASP A 345 -4.91 12.05 12.81
N THR A 346 -5.22 10.77 12.99
CA THR A 346 -6.54 10.21 12.63
C THR A 346 -7.72 10.79 13.43
N ARG A 347 -7.47 11.47 14.56
CA ARG A 347 -8.52 12.18 15.31
C ARG A 347 -9.16 13.29 14.48
N VAL A 348 -8.43 13.88 13.53
CA VAL A 348 -8.99 14.95 12.68
C VAL A 348 -10.11 14.45 11.77
N GLN A 349 -10.06 13.19 11.33
CA GLN A 349 -11.16 12.56 10.58
C GLN A 349 -12.38 12.28 11.47
N TRP A 350 -12.17 12.03 12.77
CA TRP A 350 -13.27 11.98 13.71
C TRP A 350 -13.92 13.37 13.87
N TYR A 351 -13.13 14.44 14.00
CA TYR A 351 -13.65 15.81 14.08
C TYR A 351 -14.40 16.24 12.81
N GLN A 352 -14.01 15.70 11.65
CA GLN A 352 -14.70 15.90 10.37
C GLN A 352 -16.17 15.51 10.42
N THR A 353 -16.56 14.51 11.23
CA THR A 353 -17.97 14.13 11.41
C THR A 353 -18.83 15.22 12.07
N VAL A 354 -18.20 16.20 12.72
CA VAL A 354 -18.87 17.34 13.34
C VAL A 354 -18.90 18.56 12.42
N HIS A 355 -17.76 18.95 11.85
CA HIS A 355 -17.69 20.16 11.03
C HIS A 355 -18.08 19.94 9.56
N ASN A 356 -18.10 18.69 9.07
CA ASN A 356 -18.49 18.29 7.72
C ASN A 356 -17.77 19.06 6.59
N ARG A 357 -16.52 19.46 6.83
CA ARG A 357 -15.69 20.17 5.84
C ARG A 357 -14.68 19.23 5.17
N PRO A 358 -14.35 19.44 3.89
CA PRO A 358 -13.19 18.80 3.27
C PRO A 358 -11.91 19.08 4.08
N ILE A 359 -11.03 18.10 4.13
CA ILE A 359 -9.72 18.20 4.79
C ILE A 359 -8.67 17.66 3.82
N LEU A 360 -7.44 18.19 3.89
CA LEU A 360 -6.37 17.80 2.96
C LEU A 360 -5.74 16.45 3.32
N GLY A 361 -5.55 16.15 4.60
CA GLY A 361 -4.93 14.91 5.10
C GLY A 361 -5.90 13.86 5.61
N GLY A 362 -5.38 12.72 6.06
CA GLY A 362 -6.13 11.68 6.75
C GLY A 362 -5.75 10.24 6.35
N ASN A 363 -6.46 9.28 6.93
CA ASN A 363 -6.27 7.86 6.67
C ASN A 363 -7.37 7.29 5.77
N THR A 364 -6.99 6.57 4.72
CA THR A 364 -7.92 5.81 3.85
C THR A 364 -7.43 4.37 3.74
N SER A 365 -8.29 3.36 3.84
CA SER A 365 -7.79 1.97 3.88
C SER A 365 -7.06 1.53 2.60
N ARG A 366 -7.54 2.01 1.45
CA ARG A 366 -7.01 1.72 0.11
C ARG A 366 -7.27 2.91 -0.81
N ASN A 367 -6.29 3.28 -1.62
CA ASN A 367 -6.39 4.32 -2.63
C ASN A 367 -5.47 4.02 -3.82
N PRO A 368 -5.81 4.51 -5.03
CA PRO A 368 -4.88 4.57 -6.16
C PRO A 368 -3.58 5.27 -5.77
N SER A 369 -2.46 4.86 -6.37
CA SER A 369 -1.12 5.42 -6.09
C SER A 369 -1.09 6.93 -6.28
N PHE A 370 -1.75 7.42 -7.34
CA PHE A 370 -1.91 8.84 -7.64
C PHE A 370 -2.33 9.70 -6.43
N LYS A 371 -3.16 9.18 -5.52
CA LYS A 371 -3.61 10.00 -4.37
C LYS A 371 -2.47 10.35 -3.44
N PHE A 372 -1.45 9.50 -3.29
CA PHE A 372 -0.24 9.84 -2.53
C PHE A 372 0.69 10.70 -3.38
N GLU A 373 0.98 10.26 -4.61
CA GLU A 373 1.88 10.96 -5.55
C GLU A 373 1.47 12.42 -5.75
N TYR A 374 0.16 12.71 -5.83
CA TYR A 374 -0.37 14.05 -5.96
C TYR A 374 0.09 14.98 -4.83
N PHE A 375 0.07 14.53 -3.58
CA PHE A 375 0.48 15.36 -2.44
C PHE A 375 2.00 15.33 -2.23
N GLU A 376 2.64 14.20 -2.49
CA GLU A 376 4.09 14.01 -2.33
C GLU A 376 4.92 14.89 -3.27
N ARG A 377 4.40 15.22 -4.46
CA ARG A 377 5.11 16.06 -5.44
C ARG A 377 5.01 17.57 -5.18
N LEU A 378 4.20 18.02 -4.22
CA LEU A 378 3.94 19.45 -4.03
C LEU A 378 4.93 20.09 -3.05
N PRO A 379 5.69 21.13 -3.47
CA PRO A 379 6.74 21.73 -2.64
C PRO A 379 6.26 22.21 -1.26
N LEU A 380 5.06 22.81 -1.18
CA LEU A 380 4.48 23.23 0.09
C LEU A 380 4.32 22.06 1.07
N LEU A 381 3.82 20.92 0.59
CA LEU A 381 3.57 19.76 1.42
C LEU A 381 4.86 19.00 1.74
N GLN A 382 5.80 18.94 0.80
CA GLN A 382 7.15 18.46 1.05
C GLN A 382 7.80 19.26 2.19
N ALA A 383 7.79 20.60 2.11
CA ALA A 383 8.40 21.44 3.14
C ALA A 383 7.76 21.24 4.51
N ILE A 384 6.42 21.25 4.60
CA ILE A 384 5.70 21.03 5.86
C ILE A 384 6.05 19.65 6.46
N THR A 385 5.94 18.59 5.66
CA THR A 385 6.17 17.21 6.14
C THR A 385 7.64 16.94 6.47
N THR A 386 8.59 17.55 5.75
CA THR A 386 10.02 17.51 6.10
C THR A 386 10.28 18.14 7.46
N ILE A 387 9.70 19.32 7.75
CA ILE A 387 9.85 19.99 9.06
C ILE A 387 9.21 19.16 10.17
N GLU A 388 8.01 18.64 9.93
CA GLU A 388 7.34 17.77 10.88
C GLU A 388 8.20 16.53 11.21
N ALA A 389 8.94 16.00 10.25
CA ALA A 389 9.85 14.86 10.38
C ALA A 389 11.28 15.19 10.86
N TYR A 390 11.48 16.30 11.60
CA TYR A 390 12.77 16.82 12.09
C TYR A 390 13.75 17.32 11.02
N GLY A 391 13.36 17.31 9.76
CA GLY A 391 14.17 17.81 8.66
C GLY A 391 14.13 19.32 8.53
N GLN A 392 14.85 19.82 7.52
CA GLN A 392 14.74 21.18 7.00
C GLN A 392 14.60 21.07 5.49
N PRO A 393 13.62 21.76 4.86
CA PRO A 393 13.53 21.79 3.41
C PRO A 393 14.78 22.47 2.84
N ASP A 394 15.22 22.03 1.66
CA ASP A 394 16.26 22.76 0.93
C ASP A 394 15.72 24.10 0.39
N ASP A 395 16.64 25.00 0.02
CA ASP A 395 16.30 26.35 -0.43
C ASP A 395 15.38 26.34 -1.67
N ALA A 396 15.50 25.33 -2.55
CA ALA A 396 14.69 25.24 -3.76
C ALA A 396 13.24 24.86 -3.44
N THR A 397 13.06 23.87 -2.55
CA THR A 397 11.76 23.42 -2.06
C THR A 397 11.06 24.52 -1.27
N ASP A 398 11.79 25.20 -0.37
CA ASP A 398 11.22 26.31 0.40
C ASP A 398 10.81 27.49 -0.51
N ALA A 399 11.66 27.86 -1.47
CA ALA A 399 11.32 28.92 -2.42
C ALA A 399 10.09 28.57 -3.26
N ALA A 400 9.97 27.31 -3.71
CA ALA A 400 8.81 26.85 -4.48
C ALA A 400 7.54 26.73 -3.61
N ALA A 401 7.67 26.32 -2.34
CA ALA A 401 6.58 26.31 -1.38
C ALA A 401 6.00 27.72 -1.17
N ARG A 402 6.88 28.70 -0.92
CA ARG A 402 6.53 30.11 -0.75
C ARG A 402 5.88 30.71 -2.00
N ALA A 403 6.39 30.37 -3.18
CA ALA A 403 5.85 30.87 -4.45
C ALA A 403 4.44 30.35 -4.74
N SER A 404 4.13 29.10 -4.34
CA SER A 404 2.85 28.44 -4.68
C SER A 404 1.78 28.50 -3.59
N ALA A 405 2.14 28.81 -2.34
CA ALA A 405 1.23 28.66 -1.19
C ALA A 405 -0.11 29.38 -1.34
N ALA A 406 -0.10 30.64 -1.78
CA ALA A 406 -1.33 31.43 -1.93
C ALA A 406 -2.28 30.84 -2.99
N GLU A 407 -1.74 30.44 -4.15
CA GLU A 407 -2.52 29.85 -5.24
C GLU A 407 -3.07 28.47 -4.85
N LEU A 408 -2.32 27.67 -4.11
CA LEU A 408 -2.78 26.39 -3.57
C LEU A 408 -3.95 26.56 -2.59
N MET A 409 -3.93 27.60 -1.75
CA MET A 409 -5.06 27.90 -0.86
C MET A 409 -6.32 28.30 -1.64
N ALA A 410 -6.17 28.95 -2.79
CA ALA A 410 -7.29 29.22 -3.69
C ALA A 410 -7.76 27.95 -4.41
N LEU A 411 -6.84 27.16 -4.96
CA LEU A 411 -7.10 25.89 -5.65
C LEU A 411 -7.91 24.91 -4.81
N TRP A 412 -7.43 24.61 -3.60
CA TRP A 412 -8.09 23.68 -2.70
C TRP A 412 -9.25 24.28 -1.92
N ASN A 413 -9.56 25.56 -2.16
CA ASN A 413 -10.54 26.33 -1.41
C ASN A 413 -10.31 26.26 0.12
N VAL A 414 -9.06 26.38 0.58
CA VAL A 414 -8.73 26.35 2.01
C VAL A 414 -9.10 27.68 2.65
N GLY A 415 -10.11 27.68 3.51
CA GLY A 415 -10.56 28.87 4.25
C GLY A 415 -9.86 29.05 5.60
N TYR A 416 -9.35 27.96 6.17
CA TYR A 416 -8.73 27.98 7.50
C TYR A 416 -7.56 27.00 7.62
N VAL A 417 -6.54 27.44 8.35
CA VAL A 417 -5.46 26.59 8.89
C VAL A 417 -5.80 26.23 10.33
N VAL A 418 -5.76 24.95 10.68
CA VAL A 418 -6.02 24.44 12.02
C VAL A 418 -4.75 23.79 12.56
N VAL A 419 -4.26 24.28 13.70
CA VAL A 419 -3.10 23.73 14.40
C VAL A 419 -3.61 22.93 15.58
N ASN A 420 -3.49 21.60 15.53
CA ASN A 420 -3.90 20.72 16.62
C ASN A 420 -2.79 20.64 17.68
N PRO A 421 -3.14 20.39 18.95
CA PRO A 421 -2.14 20.21 19.99
C PRO A 421 -1.35 18.91 19.76
N PRO A 422 -0.06 18.88 20.10
CA PRO A 422 0.73 17.66 20.07
C PRO A 422 0.12 16.60 20.99
N VAL A 423 0.20 15.33 20.58
CA VAL A 423 -0.17 14.20 21.43
C VAL A 423 1.08 13.76 22.20
N PRO A 424 1.02 13.60 23.53
CA PRO A 424 2.14 13.05 24.30
C PRO A 424 2.66 11.75 23.67
N GLU A 425 3.98 11.62 23.61
CA GLU A 425 4.69 10.44 23.08
C GLU A 425 4.43 10.11 21.60
N ARG A 426 3.75 11.00 20.86
CA ARG A 426 3.54 10.88 19.42
C ARG A 426 4.56 11.68 18.64
N TYR A 427 5.74 11.07 18.49
CA TYR A 427 6.81 11.60 17.66
C TYR A 427 6.46 11.46 16.17
N PRO A 428 7.01 12.33 15.31
CA PRO A 428 7.90 13.45 15.64
C PRO A 428 7.14 14.74 16.05
N TYR A 429 5.83 14.83 15.75
CA TYR A 429 5.06 16.07 15.91
C TYR A 429 5.03 16.64 17.33
N VAL A 430 5.13 15.78 18.36
CA VAL A 430 5.23 16.25 19.76
C VAL A 430 6.39 17.24 19.97
N ASP A 431 7.48 17.09 19.22
CA ASP A 431 8.65 17.95 19.29
C ASP A 431 8.63 19.05 18.23
N THR A 432 8.04 18.78 17.05
CA THR A 432 8.13 19.67 15.87
C THR A 432 6.93 20.59 15.71
N TRP A 433 5.84 20.43 16.46
CA TRP A 433 4.58 21.18 16.24
C TRP A 433 4.75 22.70 16.22
N GLN A 434 5.63 23.28 17.04
CA GLN A 434 5.87 24.72 17.07
C GLN A 434 6.56 25.18 15.79
N THR A 435 7.61 24.49 15.39
CA THR A 435 8.35 24.78 14.15
C THR A 435 7.46 24.61 12.93
N SER A 436 6.65 23.54 12.87
CA SER A 436 5.70 23.31 11.78
C SER A 436 4.62 24.40 11.72
N ARG A 437 4.07 24.79 12.88
CA ARG A 437 3.14 25.92 12.97
C ARG A 437 3.78 27.19 12.45
N ASP A 438 4.95 27.55 12.98
CA ASP A 438 5.61 28.82 12.69
C ASP A 438 5.96 28.92 11.20
N TYR A 439 6.40 27.82 10.58
CA TYR A 439 6.62 27.74 9.14
C TYR A 439 5.32 27.95 8.34
N VAL A 440 4.25 27.26 8.69
CA VAL A 440 2.97 27.39 7.97
C VAL A 440 2.40 28.80 8.09
N LEU A 441 2.48 29.43 9.27
CA LEU A 441 2.01 30.80 9.45
C LEU A 441 2.87 31.85 8.74
N ASP A 442 4.13 31.53 8.42
CA ASP A 442 5.03 32.37 7.64
C ASP A 442 4.81 32.22 6.12
N VAL A 443 4.45 31.02 5.66
CA VAL A 443 4.33 30.69 4.23
C VAL A 443 2.90 30.83 3.70
N VAL A 444 1.90 30.40 4.46
CA VAL A 444 0.49 30.46 4.06
C VAL A 444 -0.08 31.85 4.37
N PRO A 445 -0.82 32.48 3.45
CA PRO A 445 -1.39 33.81 3.70
C PRO A 445 -2.53 33.72 4.71
N VAL A 446 -2.23 33.87 5.99
CA VAL A 446 -3.20 33.81 7.09
C VAL A 446 -3.29 35.13 7.85
N ASP A 447 -4.40 35.33 8.55
CA ASP A 447 -4.51 36.40 9.52
C ASP A 447 -3.43 36.22 10.63
N PRO A 448 -2.75 37.29 11.08
CA PRO A 448 -1.64 37.19 12.04
C PRO A 448 -2.01 36.64 13.42
N GLN A 449 -3.29 36.56 13.75
CA GLN A 449 -3.80 36.06 15.03
C GLN A 449 -4.87 35.00 14.76
N PRO A 450 -4.96 33.96 15.60
CA PRO A 450 -5.99 32.96 15.45
C PRO A 450 -7.37 33.58 15.68
N VAL A 451 -8.34 33.22 14.84
CA VAL A 451 -9.75 33.58 15.01
C VAL A 451 -10.38 32.79 16.16
N TRP A 452 -9.87 31.59 16.44
CA TRP A 452 -10.23 30.78 17.60
C TRP A 452 -9.00 30.09 18.19
N ASP A 453 -8.86 30.16 19.51
CA ASP A 453 -7.81 29.47 20.29
C ASP A 453 -8.45 28.92 21.57
N ALA A 454 -8.70 27.60 21.58
CA ALA A 454 -9.32 26.91 22.71
C ALA A 454 -9.00 25.41 22.67
N ASP A 455 -8.95 24.77 23.85
CA ASP A 455 -8.66 23.35 24.00
C ASP A 455 -7.32 22.90 23.36
N GLY A 456 -6.37 23.84 23.22
CA GLY A 456 -5.08 23.62 22.57
C GLY A 456 -5.13 23.62 21.03
N VAL A 457 -6.31 23.87 20.43
CA VAL A 457 -6.47 24.01 18.98
C VAL A 457 -6.47 25.48 18.60
N GLN A 458 -5.63 25.85 17.64
CA GLN A 458 -5.57 27.21 17.10
C GLN A 458 -6.09 27.21 15.66
N VAL A 459 -6.95 28.15 15.31
CA VAL A 459 -7.53 28.26 13.97
C VAL A 459 -7.24 29.64 13.41
N TYR A 460 -6.62 29.69 12.24
CA TYR A 460 -6.25 30.90 11.53
C TYR A 460 -7.06 31.00 10.25
N ARG A 461 -7.63 32.17 9.98
CA ARG A 461 -8.33 32.43 8.72
C ARG A 461 -7.33 32.63 7.60
N VAL A 462 -7.56 32.00 6.46
CA VAL A 462 -6.74 32.15 5.27
C VAL A 462 -7.24 33.32 4.43
N GLN A 463 -6.32 34.19 4.03
CA GLN A 463 -6.51 35.26 3.06
C GLN A 463 -6.29 34.70 1.66
N GLN A 464 -7.30 34.03 1.13
CA GLN A 464 -7.21 33.42 -0.19
C GLN A 464 -7.13 34.51 -1.27
N PRO A 465 -6.25 34.39 -2.27
CA PRO A 465 -6.18 35.36 -3.36
C PRO A 465 -7.43 35.30 -4.25
N ASP A 466 -7.71 36.43 -4.90
CA ASP A 466 -8.70 36.49 -5.98
C ASP A 466 -8.27 35.63 -7.17
N VAL A 467 -9.24 35.12 -7.92
CA VAL A 467 -9.03 34.35 -9.15
C VAL A 467 -9.54 35.18 -10.33
N PRO A 468 -8.69 36.03 -10.94
CA PRO A 468 -9.14 36.93 -11.99
C PRO A 468 -9.45 36.17 -13.28
N PHE A 469 -10.35 36.76 -14.07
CA PHE A 469 -10.63 36.32 -15.43
C PHE A 469 -9.98 37.28 -16.46
N PRO A 470 -9.46 36.77 -17.59
CA PRO A 470 -9.34 35.35 -17.94
C PRO A 470 -8.38 34.61 -17.00
N TYR A 471 -8.74 33.39 -16.61
CA TYR A 471 -7.86 32.51 -15.83
C TYR A 471 -7.16 31.57 -16.80
N GLU A 472 -5.85 31.56 -16.81
CA GLU A 472 -5.04 30.71 -17.68
C GLU A 472 -4.09 29.84 -16.85
N LEU A 473 -4.11 28.54 -17.14
CA LEU A 473 -3.18 27.55 -16.63
C LEU A 473 -2.28 27.11 -17.78
N ASP A 474 -1.02 27.53 -17.75
CA ASP A 474 0.04 27.12 -18.68
C ASP A 474 0.64 25.79 -18.21
N LEU A 475 0.18 24.66 -18.76
CA LEU A 475 0.66 23.32 -18.43
C LEU A 475 2.08 23.06 -18.94
N GLY A 476 2.59 23.87 -19.87
CA GLY A 476 3.98 23.86 -20.30
C GLY A 476 4.94 24.60 -19.36
N SER A 477 4.40 25.30 -18.35
CA SER A 477 5.18 25.96 -17.30
C SER A 477 5.54 25.01 -16.17
N ARG A 478 6.60 25.33 -15.41
CA ARG A 478 7.00 24.56 -14.23
C ARG A 478 5.98 24.74 -13.11
N ASN A 479 5.86 23.73 -12.25
CA ASN A 479 5.07 23.74 -11.00
C ASN A 479 3.54 23.74 -11.17
N THR A 480 3.02 23.18 -12.27
CA THR A 480 1.56 23.03 -12.48
C THR A 480 0.98 21.73 -11.94
N ASP A 481 1.80 20.91 -11.27
CA ASP A 481 1.46 19.62 -10.66
C ASP A 481 0.19 19.61 -9.83
N ALA A 482 -0.08 20.70 -9.09
CA ALA A 482 -1.24 20.78 -8.22
C ALA A 482 -2.57 20.85 -8.99
N TRP A 483 -2.55 21.35 -10.23
CA TRP A 483 -3.72 21.48 -11.07
C TRP A 483 -4.00 20.22 -11.90
N ARG A 484 -3.08 19.26 -11.90
CA ARG A 484 -3.21 18.01 -12.66
C ARG A 484 -3.72 16.88 -11.76
N GLY A 485 -4.87 16.33 -12.10
CA GLY A 485 -5.39 15.09 -11.55
C GLY A 485 -4.70 13.85 -12.18
N PRO A 486 -5.34 12.67 -12.16
CA PRO A 486 -4.87 11.51 -12.91
C PRO A 486 -4.83 11.76 -14.42
N GLY A 487 -4.03 10.98 -15.14
CA GLY A 487 -4.01 10.97 -16.60
C GLY A 487 -3.02 11.92 -17.28
N TRP A 488 -2.04 12.44 -16.54
CA TRP A 488 -1.03 13.36 -17.05
C TRP A 488 0.38 12.79 -16.94
N SER A 489 1.17 12.97 -17.99
CA SER A 489 2.60 12.74 -17.96
C SER A 489 3.34 13.85 -17.21
N SER A 490 4.62 13.64 -16.94
CA SER A 490 5.54 14.70 -16.52
C SER A 490 5.66 15.80 -17.58
N ASP A 491 6.14 16.97 -17.16
CA ASP A 491 6.40 18.13 -18.03
C ASP A 491 7.42 17.79 -19.13
N GLU A 492 7.11 18.16 -20.37
CA GLU A 492 8.03 18.01 -21.50
C GLU A 492 8.31 19.37 -22.15
N THR A 493 9.59 19.65 -22.38
CA THR A 493 10.06 20.96 -22.88
C THR A 493 10.08 21.08 -24.40
N ASP A 494 9.62 20.06 -25.14
CA ASP A 494 9.51 20.12 -26.60
C ASP A 494 8.51 19.09 -27.14
N ILE A 495 7.23 19.47 -27.17
CA ILE A 495 6.17 18.72 -27.84
C ILE A 495 5.82 19.44 -29.15
N ALA A 496 6.49 19.03 -30.23
CA ALA A 496 6.37 19.67 -31.56
C ALA A 496 6.61 21.19 -31.52
N GLY A 497 7.67 21.62 -30.81
CA GLY A 497 8.10 23.02 -30.71
C GLY A 497 7.33 23.85 -29.69
N THR A 498 6.58 23.24 -28.77
CA THR A 498 5.85 23.92 -27.69
C THR A 498 5.97 23.11 -26.41
N ASN A 499 6.07 23.76 -25.27
CA ASN A 499 6.06 23.08 -23.98
C ASN A 499 4.64 22.60 -23.67
N GLY A 500 4.50 21.51 -22.94
CA GLY A 500 3.19 21.04 -22.52
C GLY A 500 3.27 19.75 -21.72
N ALA A 501 2.10 19.17 -21.48
CA ALA A 501 1.97 17.87 -20.83
C ALA A 501 1.18 16.91 -21.73
N TRP A 502 1.64 15.66 -21.81
CA TRP A 502 0.87 14.61 -22.45
C TRP A 502 -0.23 14.09 -21.54
N ILE A 503 -1.30 13.63 -22.17
CA ILE A 503 -2.36 12.88 -21.53
C ILE A 503 -2.09 11.39 -21.74
N ASP A 504 -1.99 10.68 -20.63
CA ASP A 504 -1.81 9.24 -20.55
C ASP A 504 -3.18 8.54 -20.50
N ASP A 505 -3.31 7.39 -21.15
CA ASP A 505 -4.46 6.48 -21.06
C ASP A 505 -5.85 7.09 -21.37
N GLY A 506 -5.91 8.14 -22.18
CA GLY A 506 -7.14 8.63 -22.84
C GLY A 506 -8.03 9.52 -21.98
N ASP A 507 -7.89 9.49 -20.66
CA ASP A 507 -8.65 10.31 -19.72
C ASP A 507 -7.71 11.18 -18.90
N ALA A 508 -8.05 12.45 -18.68
CA ALA A 508 -7.26 13.36 -17.84
C ALA A 508 -8.14 14.28 -16.99
N GLU A 509 -7.82 14.40 -15.70
CA GLU A 509 -8.52 15.30 -14.77
C GLU A 509 -7.69 16.57 -14.54
N VAL A 510 -8.35 17.73 -14.53
CA VAL A 510 -7.76 19.03 -14.22
C VAL A 510 -8.54 19.68 -13.08
N PHE A 511 -7.81 20.25 -12.14
CA PHE A 511 -8.34 21.03 -11.02
C PHE A 511 -8.19 22.52 -11.32
N LEU A 512 -9.29 23.27 -11.25
CA LEU A 512 -9.29 24.71 -11.52
C LEU A 512 -9.91 25.48 -10.35
N PRO A 513 -9.26 26.54 -9.84
CA PRO A 513 -9.86 27.43 -8.86
C PRO A 513 -10.87 28.36 -9.55
N LEU A 514 -12.01 28.61 -8.91
CA LEU A 514 -12.93 29.68 -9.28
C LEU A 514 -13.34 30.50 -8.06
N ARG A 515 -13.54 31.80 -8.23
CA ARG A 515 -14.18 32.67 -7.23
C ARG A 515 -15.17 33.61 -7.89
N PHE A 516 -16.40 33.55 -7.42
CA PHE A 516 -17.47 34.45 -7.82
C PHE A 516 -18.53 34.52 -6.70
N GLU A 517 -19.29 35.62 -6.65
CA GLU A 517 -20.41 35.75 -5.72
C GLU A 517 -21.59 34.85 -6.13
N ASP A 518 -21.86 34.75 -7.42
CA ASP A 518 -22.90 33.91 -8.02
C ASP A 518 -22.33 33.06 -9.15
N SER A 519 -22.78 31.81 -9.28
CA SER A 519 -22.42 30.94 -10.40
C SER A 519 -22.72 31.60 -11.74
N GLN A 520 -21.78 31.53 -12.68
CA GLN A 520 -21.85 32.21 -13.97
C GLN A 520 -21.40 31.28 -15.10
N PRO A 521 -21.96 31.42 -16.31
CA PRO A 521 -21.52 30.62 -17.45
C PRO A 521 -20.11 31.03 -17.84
N LEU A 522 -19.29 30.04 -18.19
CA LEU A 522 -17.90 30.22 -18.60
C LEU A 522 -17.66 29.62 -19.99
N GLN A 523 -16.59 30.05 -20.63
CA GLN A 523 -16.00 29.43 -21.80
C GLN A 523 -14.71 28.74 -21.37
N LEU A 524 -14.64 27.41 -21.51
CA LEU A 524 -13.42 26.63 -21.34
C LEU A 524 -12.74 26.50 -22.70
N THR A 525 -11.53 27.04 -22.84
CA THR A 525 -10.71 26.92 -24.05
C THR A 525 -9.44 26.15 -23.73
N LEU A 526 -9.08 25.19 -24.59
CA LEU A 526 -7.85 24.41 -24.48
C LEU A 526 -7.03 24.60 -25.75
N ARG A 527 -5.72 24.79 -25.59
CA ARG A 527 -4.77 24.64 -26.70
C ARG A 527 -4.11 23.27 -26.60
N LEU A 528 -4.40 22.41 -27.58
CA LEU A 528 -3.98 21.01 -27.56
C LEU A 528 -3.61 20.50 -28.95
N GLN A 529 -2.91 19.36 -29.00
CA GLN A 529 -2.72 18.58 -30.22
C GLN A 529 -2.98 17.10 -29.96
N PRO A 530 -3.69 16.38 -30.85
CA PRO A 530 -3.83 14.94 -30.71
C PRO A 530 -2.51 14.22 -31.02
N PHE A 531 -2.24 13.11 -30.32
CA PHE A 531 -1.14 12.24 -30.71
C PHE A 531 -1.43 11.66 -32.11
N SER A 532 -0.61 12.05 -33.08
CA SER A 532 -0.85 11.79 -34.51
C SER A 532 0.31 11.01 -35.12
N TYR A 533 0.00 10.04 -35.97
CA TYR A 533 0.95 9.23 -36.72
C TYR A 533 0.37 8.86 -38.08
N ASP A 534 1.20 8.33 -38.98
CA ASP A 534 0.77 7.92 -40.32
C ASP A 534 -0.32 6.84 -40.24
N GLY A 535 -1.53 7.18 -40.71
CA GLY A 535 -2.69 6.29 -40.66
C GLY A 535 -3.48 6.33 -39.34
N ALA A 536 -3.20 7.28 -38.45
CA ALA A 536 -3.99 7.48 -37.23
C ALA A 536 -5.49 7.74 -37.55
N PRO A 537 -6.43 7.14 -36.79
CA PRO A 537 -7.85 7.46 -36.92
C PRO A 537 -8.14 8.91 -36.48
N PRO A 538 -9.28 9.49 -36.90
CA PRO A 538 -9.72 10.78 -36.38
C PRO A 538 -9.85 10.75 -34.85
N GLN A 539 -9.25 11.72 -34.17
CA GLN A 539 -9.34 11.85 -32.72
C GLN A 539 -10.52 12.75 -32.34
N THR A 540 -11.22 12.38 -31.28
CA THR A 540 -12.23 13.25 -30.63
C THR A 540 -11.88 13.46 -29.17
N VAL A 541 -12.35 14.58 -28.63
CA VAL A 541 -12.28 14.89 -27.21
C VAL A 541 -13.66 15.32 -26.74
N SER A 542 -14.10 14.76 -25.63
CA SER A 542 -15.24 15.26 -24.86
C SER A 542 -14.78 15.75 -23.50
N ALA A 543 -15.54 16.65 -22.90
CA ALA A 543 -15.21 17.22 -21.61
C ALA A 543 -16.40 17.16 -20.66
N THR A 544 -16.14 16.94 -19.38
CA THR A 544 -17.11 17.17 -18.30
C THR A 544 -16.58 18.20 -17.31
N PHE A 545 -17.48 19.03 -16.77
CA PHE A 545 -17.16 20.04 -15.77
C PHE A 545 -18.00 19.76 -14.52
N ASN A 546 -17.35 19.40 -13.41
CA ASN A 546 -18.01 18.91 -12.19
C ASN A 546 -19.07 17.83 -12.46
N GLY A 547 -18.81 16.95 -13.43
CA GLY A 547 -19.71 15.86 -13.84
C GLY A 547 -20.81 16.26 -14.84
N VAL A 548 -20.90 17.53 -15.24
CA VAL A 548 -21.80 17.98 -16.32
C VAL A 548 -21.10 17.85 -17.67
N GLU A 549 -21.70 17.11 -18.61
CA GLU A 549 -21.16 16.95 -19.97
C GLU A 549 -21.21 18.26 -20.76
N LEU A 550 -20.10 18.61 -21.42
CA LEU A 550 -19.97 19.82 -22.23
C LEU A 550 -20.09 19.56 -23.75
N GLY A 551 -20.11 18.29 -24.15
CA GLY A 551 -20.15 17.84 -25.55
C GLY A 551 -18.83 17.25 -26.04
N GLU A 552 -18.78 16.96 -27.34
CA GLU A 552 -17.64 16.34 -28.03
C GLU A 552 -17.18 17.24 -29.19
N GLN A 553 -15.86 17.28 -29.43
CA GLN A 553 -15.24 17.93 -30.57
C GLN A 553 -14.27 17.00 -31.30
N THR A 554 -14.22 17.12 -32.62
CA THR A 554 -13.23 16.42 -33.47
C THR A 554 -11.97 17.27 -33.60
N LEU A 555 -10.81 16.64 -33.47
CA LEU A 555 -9.51 17.31 -33.51
C LEU A 555 -8.87 17.22 -34.89
N ALA A 556 -8.34 18.33 -35.38
CA ALA A 556 -7.41 18.34 -36.50
C ALA A 556 -6.00 17.91 -36.06
N GLY A 557 -5.11 17.59 -37.00
CA GLY A 557 -3.71 17.31 -36.68
C GLY A 557 -2.95 18.59 -36.29
N GLY A 558 -2.03 18.46 -35.33
CA GLY A 558 -1.21 19.55 -34.81
C GLY A 558 -1.90 20.43 -33.75
N TRP A 559 -1.19 21.47 -33.30
CA TRP A 559 -1.68 22.39 -32.28
C TRP A 559 -2.88 23.20 -32.77
N GLN A 560 -3.95 23.20 -31.98
CA GLN A 560 -5.18 23.95 -32.24
C GLN A 560 -5.82 24.40 -30.93
N GLU A 561 -6.75 25.35 -31.03
CA GLU A 561 -7.62 25.76 -29.92
C GLU A 561 -9.01 25.17 -30.10
N ILE A 562 -9.56 24.62 -29.04
CA ILE A 562 -10.95 24.17 -28.96
C ILE A 562 -11.64 24.80 -27.75
N SER A 563 -12.95 24.97 -27.82
CA SER A 563 -13.68 25.64 -26.74
C SER A 563 -15.02 24.98 -26.41
N PHE A 564 -15.29 24.75 -25.13
CA PHE A 564 -16.53 24.21 -24.60
C PHE A 564 -17.29 25.27 -23.79
N ALA A 565 -18.60 25.39 -24.02
CA ALA A 565 -19.46 26.24 -23.21
C ALA A 565 -19.77 25.54 -21.88
N VAL A 566 -19.42 26.17 -20.77
CA VAL A 566 -19.66 25.68 -19.41
C VAL A 566 -20.91 26.37 -18.86
N PRO A 567 -21.99 25.64 -18.57
CA PRO A 567 -23.20 26.25 -18.03
C PRO A 567 -22.97 26.69 -16.58
N ALA A 568 -23.68 27.73 -16.13
CA ALA A 568 -23.49 28.31 -14.81
C ALA A 568 -23.66 27.29 -13.67
N ASP A 569 -24.64 26.39 -13.80
CA ASP A 569 -24.93 25.33 -12.83
C ASP A 569 -23.86 24.24 -12.73
N ALA A 570 -22.94 24.16 -13.68
CA ALA A 570 -21.75 23.32 -13.58
C ALA A 570 -20.63 23.95 -12.73
N THR A 571 -20.67 25.27 -12.49
CA THR A 571 -19.59 25.99 -11.80
C THR A 571 -19.88 26.18 -10.32
N VAL A 572 -18.85 25.96 -9.49
CA VAL A 572 -18.89 26.27 -8.05
C VAL A 572 -17.76 27.22 -7.67
N SER A 573 -17.98 28.10 -6.68
CA SER A 573 -16.89 28.88 -6.09
C SER A 573 -16.00 27.94 -5.27
N GLY A 574 -14.70 27.91 -5.56
CA GLY A 574 -13.71 26.99 -5.00
C GLY A 574 -13.10 26.04 -6.04
N LEU A 575 -12.90 24.78 -5.66
CA LEU A 575 -12.29 23.75 -6.49
C LEU A 575 -13.28 23.21 -7.52
N ASN A 576 -12.93 23.28 -8.80
CA ASN A 576 -13.68 22.71 -9.90
C ASN A 576 -12.86 21.62 -10.59
N ARG A 577 -13.54 20.60 -11.13
CA ARG A 577 -12.92 19.45 -11.80
C ARG A 577 -13.35 19.43 -13.26
N VAL A 578 -12.37 19.35 -14.14
CA VAL A 578 -12.57 19.14 -15.58
C VAL A 578 -12.05 17.75 -15.92
N MET A 579 -12.88 16.89 -16.48
CA MET A 579 -12.44 15.62 -17.03
C MET A 579 -12.41 15.72 -18.55
N LEU A 580 -11.29 15.38 -19.16
CA LEU A 580 -11.11 15.28 -20.59
C LEU A 580 -11.11 13.81 -20.98
N HIS A 581 -11.86 13.45 -22.01
CA HIS A 581 -11.99 12.07 -22.50
C HIS A 581 -11.68 12.02 -23.98
N PHE A 582 -10.65 11.27 -24.36
CA PHE A 582 -10.19 11.08 -25.73
C PHE A 582 -10.57 9.70 -26.25
N ALA A 583 -11.08 9.64 -27.48
CA ALA A 583 -11.62 8.39 -28.03
C ALA A 583 -10.55 7.35 -28.42
N GLY A 584 -9.34 7.80 -28.76
CA GLY A 584 -8.25 6.94 -29.20
C GLY A 584 -6.96 7.18 -28.42
N THR A 585 -6.17 6.12 -28.26
CA THR A 585 -4.82 6.18 -27.71
C THR A 585 -3.89 5.30 -28.53
N ALA A 586 -2.59 5.60 -28.50
CA ALA A 586 -1.58 4.74 -29.09
C ALA A 586 -0.25 4.90 -28.36
N ARG A 587 0.58 3.85 -28.39
CA ARG A 587 1.94 3.92 -27.85
C ARG A 587 2.92 4.33 -28.95
N PRO A 588 3.75 5.36 -28.75
CA PRO A 588 4.72 5.79 -29.76
C PRO A 588 5.60 4.65 -30.28
N VAL A 589 6.04 3.73 -29.41
CA VAL A 589 6.83 2.55 -29.80
C VAL A 589 6.14 1.63 -30.83
N ASP A 590 4.80 1.58 -30.86
CA ASP A 590 4.05 0.70 -31.76
C ASP A 590 3.78 1.33 -33.12
N VAL A 591 3.77 2.66 -33.20
CA VAL A 591 3.24 3.40 -34.37
C VAL A 591 4.27 4.34 -35.01
N LEU A 592 5.30 4.76 -34.27
CA LEU A 592 6.39 5.59 -34.78
C LEU A 592 7.63 4.73 -35.07
N PRO A 593 8.29 4.91 -36.23
CA PRO A 593 9.49 4.15 -36.55
C PRO A 593 10.68 4.60 -35.69
N GLY A 594 11.54 3.64 -35.30
CA GLY A 594 12.90 3.93 -34.81
C GLY A 594 13.04 4.37 -33.36
N GLN A 595 12.00 4.27 -32.53
CA GLN A 595 11.99 4.70 -31.11
C GLN A 595 13.11 4.06 -30.24
N ALA A 596 13.64 2.89 -30.63
CA ALA A 596 14.71 2.20 -29.88
C ALA A 596 15.90 1.84 -30.78
N ALA A 597 16.15 2.59 -31.86
CA ALA A 597 17.18 2.27 -32.83
C ALA A 597 18.58 2.38 -32.21
N ILE A 598 19.38 1.31 -32.29
CA ILE A 598 20.77 1.34 -31.83
C ILE A 598 21.63 1.95 -32.95
N GLY A 599 21.91 3.25 -32.83
CA GLY A 599 22.68 4.02 -33.82
C GLY A 599 22.17 3.78 -35.24
N SER A 600 23.07 3.42 -36.15
CA SER A 600 22.74 3.01 -37.52
C SER A 600 22.93 1.50 -37.75
N THR A 601 22.88 0.68 -36.70
CA THR A 601 23.08 -0.78 -36.79
C THR A 601 21.93 -1.53 -37.48
N GLY A 602 20.75 -0.90 -37.56
CA GLY A 602 19.52 -1.54 -38.06
C GLY A 602 18.81 -2.42 -37.04
N VAL A 603 19.30 -2.50 -35.80
CA VAL A 603 18.68 -3.24 -34.68
C VAL A 603 17.93 -2.27 -33.76
N GLN A 604 16.77 -2.70 -33.28
CA GLN A 604 16.00 -2.03 -32.24
C GLN A 604 16.28 -2.72 -30.90
N SER A 605 16.50 -1.94 -29.84
CA SER A 605 16.62 -2.51 -28.50
C SER A 605 15.25 -2.98 -27.99
N PRO A 606 15.13 -4.21 -27.46
CA PRO A 606 13.89 -4.69 -26.82
C PRO A 606 13.69 -4.11 -25.40
N VAL A 607 14.69 -3.41 -24.86
CA VAL A 607 14.76 -2.88 -23.49
C VAL A 607 15.27 -1.45 -23.50
N ASP A 608 14.96 -0.68 -22.47
CA ASP A 608 15.60 0.62 -22.29
C ASP A 608 16.98 0.43 -21.69
N ILE A 609 17.93 1.21 -22.17
CA ILE A 609 19.34 1.13 -21.77
C ILE A 609 19.79 2.52 -21.38
N GLU A 610 20.28 2.64 -20.16
CA GLU A 610 20.89 3.87 -19.65
C GLU A 610 22.33 3.58 -19.23
N ILE A 611 23.24 4.46 -19.64
CA ILE A 611 24.66 4.33 -19.39
C ILE A 611 25.18 5.66 -18.89
N ASN A 612 25.93 5.59 -17.80
CA ASN A 612 26.85 6.64 -17.40
C ASN A 612 28.25 6.04 -17.32
N SER A 613 29.21 6.68 -17.96
CA SER A 613 30.62 6.34 -17.86
C SER A 613 31.31 7.32 -16.93
N GLY A 614 32.33 6.87 -16.21
CA GLY A 614 33.23 7.76 -15.48
C GLY A 614 34.10 8.59 -16.43
N GLY A 615 34.85 9.53 -15.88
CA GLY A 615 35.84 10.37 -16.55
C GLY A 615 36.81 10.99 -15.53
N ALA A 616 37.65 11.93 -15.98
CA ALA A 616 38.75 12.48 -15.20
C ALA A 616 38.32 13.17 -13.88
N THR A 617 37.05 13.59 -13.79
CA THR A 617 36.48 14.31 -12.64
C THR A 617 35.32 13.56 -11.95
N GLN A 618 34.83 12.46 -12.52
CA GLN A 618 33.71 11.66 -12.00
C GLN A 618 34.02 10.14 -12.11
N ASP A 619 34.08 9.39 -11.00
CA ASP A 619 34.31 7.93 -11.02
C ASP A 619 33.02 7.09 -10.94
N ILE A 620 31.86 7.72 -11.15
CA ILE A 620 30.59 6.99 -11.18
C ILE A 620 30.42 6.43 -12.59
N ALA A 621 30.28 5.11 -12.70
CA ALA A 621 29.93 4.44 -13.95
C ALA A 621 28.87 3.38 -13.66
N PHE A 622 27.78 3.41 -14.42
CA PHE A 622 26.69 2.45 -14.30
C PHE A 622 26.09 2.12 -15.66
N ILE A 623 25.48 0.93 -15.74
CA ILE A 623 24.65 0.48 -16.84
C ILE A 623 23.34 0.00 -16.22
N THR A 624 22.23 0.53 -16.70
CA THR A 624 20.89 0.11 -16.27
C THR A 624 20.13 -0.41 -17.48
N VAL A 625 19.49 -1.56 -17.31
CA VAL A 625 18.65 -2.19 -18.33
C VAL A 625 17.24 -2.34 -17.79
N THR A 626 16.26 -1.74 -18.46
CA THR A 626 14.87 -1.75 -18.01
C THR A 626 14.00 -2.49 -19.03
N PRO A 627 13.43 -3.66 -18.68
CA PRO A 627 12.45 -4.36 -19.50
C PRO A 627 11.18 -3.52 -19.72
N PRO A 628 10.43 -3.70 -20.82
CA PRO A 628 9.22 -2.95 -21.11
C PRO A 628 8.17 -2.90 -19.97
N ASP A 629 8.00 -4.02 -19.26
CA ASP A 629 7.00 -4.20 -18.20
C ASP A 629 7.68 -4.64 -16.88
N GLY A 630 8.92 -4.21 -16.62
CA GLY A 630 9.70 -4.67 -15.47
C GLY A 630 10.55 -3.59 -14.82
N GLU A 631 11.01 -3.87 -13.61
CA GLU A 631 11.87 -2.95 -12.85
C GLU A 631 13.25 -2.78 -13.50
N PRO A 632 13.89 -1.61 -13.35
CA PRO A 632 15.26 -1.38 -13.77
C PRO A 632 16.23 -2.39 -13.14
N GLN A 633 17.10 -2.98 -13.96
CA GLN A 633 18.10 -3.95 -13.54
C GLN A 633 19.49 -3.32 -13.60
N ASP A 634 20.27 -3.45 -12.52
CA ASP A 634 21.69 -3.10 -12.54
C ASP A 634 22.47 -4.09 -13.41
N ALA A 635 23.04 -3.56 -14.48
CA ALA A 635 23.83 -4.26 -15.47
C ALA A 635 25.32 -3.84 -15.40
N SER A 636 25.74 -3.27 -14.27
CA SER A 636 27.10 -2.78 -14.05
C SER A 636 28.00 -3.87 -13.47
N ALA A 637 29.21 -4.04 -14.00
CA ALA A 637 30.22 -4.92 -13.38
C ALA A 637 31.05 -4.22 -12.29
N GLY A 638 31.02 -2.89 -12.22
CA GLY A 638 31.62 -2.10 -11.15
C GLY A 638 33.15 -2.11 -11.07
N ARG A 639 33.88 -2.54 -12.11
CA ARG A 639 35.36 -2.50 -12.11
C ARG A 639 35.89 -1.26 -12.84
N ARG A 640 37.11 -0.83 -12.49
CA ARG A 640 37.88 0.13 -13.31
C ARG A 640 38.11 -0.44 -14.71
N GLY A 641 38.22 0.42 -15.71
CA GLY A 641 38.41 0.05 -17.10
C GLY A 641 37.08 -0.07 -17.84
N TYR A 642 36.94 -1.02 -18.74
CA TYR A 642 35.68 -1.23 -19.48
C TYR A 642 34.75 -2.22 -18.77
N ASN A 643 33.52 -1.80 -18.56
CA ASN A 643 32.43 -2.66 -18.11
C ASN A 643 31.53 -2.95 -19.31
N LEU A 644 31.33 -4.23 -19.64
CA LEU A 644 30.55 -4.68 -20.78
C LEU A 644 29.43 -5.62 -20.35
N THR A 645 28.25 -5.40 -20.92
CA THR A 645 27.06 -6.21 -20.68
C THR A 645 26.47 -6.69 -22.00
N ALA A 646 26.30 -8.00 -22.12
CA ALA A 646 25.70 -8.64 -23.29
C ALA A 646 24.21 -8.85 -23.06
N ILE A 647 23.38 -8.47 -24.02
CA ILE A 647 21.92 -8.52 -23.94
C ILE A 647 21.37 -9.32 -25.12
N ASN A 648 20.40 -10.18 -24.84
CA ASN A 648 19.70 -10.92 -25.87
C ASN A 648 18.87 -9.97 -26.76
N PRO A 649 19.07 -9.95 -28.09
CA PRO A 649 18.42 -9.00 -28.98
C PRO A 649 16.92 -9.25 -29.18
N GLN A 650 16.39 -10.42 -28.81
CA GLN A 650 14.96 -10.73 -28.91
C GLN A 650 14.22 -10.59 -27.57
N SER A 651 14.78 -11.15 -26.49
CA SER A 651 14.11 -11.16 -25.18
C SER A 651 14.49 -9.98 -24.29
N GLY A 652 15.59 -9.28 -24.57
CA GLY A 652 16.12 -8.26 -23.68
C GLY A 652 16.80 -8.78 -22.41
N ALA A 653 16.92 -10.10 -22.26
CA ALA A 653 17.56 -10.68 -21.08
C ALA A 653 19.06 -10.39 -21.06
N ILE A 654 19.58 -9.99 -19.89
CA ILE A 654 21.01 -9.90 -19.64
C ILE A 654 21.61 -11.32 -19.73
N LEU A 655 22.59 -11.49 -20.62
CA LEU A 655 23.26 -12.76 -20.88
C LEU A 655 24.53 -12.92 -20.02
N ASP A 656 25.32 -11.85 -19.92
CA ASP A 656 26.55 -11.81 -19.13
C ASP A 656 26.91 -10.34 -18.83
N THR A 657 27.62 -10.09 -17.73
CA THR A 657 28.06 -8.77 -17.27
C THR A 657 29.48 -8.90 -16.74
N ARG A 658 30.44 -8.19 -17.35
CA ARG A 658 31.87 -8.31 -17.00
C ARG A 658 32.60 -6.98 -17.02
N GLY A 659 33.53 -6.82 -16.08
CA GLY A 659 34.43 -5.68 -15.98
C GLY A 659 35.87 -6.08 -16.27
N PHE A 660 36.56 -5.29 -17.08
CA PHE A 660 37.92 -5.51 -17.55
C PHE A 660 38.79 -4.31 -17.18
N ASP A 661 39.78 -4.51 -16.30
CA ASP A 661 40.69 -3.44 -15.86
C ASP A 661 41.77 -3.17 -16.91
N THR A 662 41.36 -2.58 -18.03
CA THR A 662 42.21 -2.22 -19.18
C THR A 662 43.24 -1.13 -18.84
N TRP A 663 43.22 -0.61 -17.61
CA TRP A 663 44.28 0.24 -17.07
C TRP A 663 45.36 -0.50 -16.30
N ALA A 664 45.06 -1.67 -15.75
CA ALA A 664 46.03 -2.43 -14.97
C ALA A 664 47.09 -3.11 -15.84
N ASN A 665 46.71 -3.71 -16.96
CA ASN A 665 47.62 -4.45 -17.86
C ASN A 665 46.93 -4.84 -19.19
N GLU A 666 47.74 -5.28 -20.17
CA GLU A 666 47.27 -5.75 -21.48
C GLU A 666 46.44 -7.05 -21.43
N PHE A 667 46.66 -7.91 -20.42
CA PHE A 667 45.93 -9.18 -20.31
C PHE A 667 44.42 -8.97 -20.13
N GLU A 668 44.01 -7.95 -19.36
CA GLU A 668 42.59 -7.57 -19.21
C GLU A 668 41.99 -7.07 -20.55
N ALA A 669 42.75 -6.33 -21.37
CA ALA A 669 42.32 -5.90 -22.69
C ALA A 669 42.17 -7.09 -23.67
N GLU A 670 43.07 -8.08 -23.61
CA GLU A 670 42.96 -9.32 -24.40
C GLU A 670 41.78 -10.21 -23.97
N GLN A 671 41.46 -10.24 -22.67
CA GLN A 671 40.29 -10.92 -22.13
C GLN A 671 39.00 -10.22 -22.57
N MET A 672 38.98 -8.88 -22.59
CA MET A 672 37.86 -8.10 -23.12
C MET A 672 37.62 -8.40 -24.60
N ALA A 673 38.68 -8.39 -25.42
CA ALA A 673 38.59 -8.74 -26.83
C ALA A 673 38.02 -10.15 -27.03
N SER A 674 38.53 -11.13 -26.27
CA SER A 674 38.09 -12.52 -26.32
C SER A 674 36.63 -12.69 -25.88
N PHE A 675 36.18 -11.93 -24.87
CA PHE A 675 34.78 -11.89 -24.46
C PHE A 675 33.89 -11.41 -25.62
N ILE A 676 34.19 -10.24 -26.20
CA ILE A 676 33.43 -9.68 -27.32
C ILE A 676 33.43 -10.63 -28.52
N GLU A 677 34.56 -11.27 -28.83
CA GLU A 677 34.70 -12.25 -29.92
C GLU A 677 33.91 -13.53 -29.70
N SER A 678 33.69 -13.94 -28.45
CA SER A 678 32.91 -15.15 -28.12
C SER A 678 31.39 -14.97 -28.25
N LEU A 679 30.91 -13.71 -28.29
CA LEU A 679 29.48 -13.42 -28.40
C LEU A 679 28.95 -13.74 -29.80
N PRO A 680 27.74 -14.32 -29.91
CA PRO A 680 27.08 -14.51 -31.20
C PRO A 680 26.84 -13.19 -31.93
N ASP A 681 26.92 -13.20 -33.27
CA ASP A 681 26.53 -12.05 -34.08
C ASP A 681 25.06 -11.67 -33.83
N GLY A 682 24.78 -10.37 -33.83
CA GLY A 682 23.49 -9.78 -33.49
C GLY A 682 23.27 -9.51 -31.99
N THR A 683 24.15 -10.00 -31.10
CA THR A 683 24.07 -9.71 -29.66
C THR A 683 24.22 -8.21 -29.40
N ILE A 684 23.34 -7.63 -28.58
CA ILE A 684 23.47 -6.24 -28.14
C ILE A 684 24.55 -6.20 -27.05
N VAL A 685 25.50 -5.28 -27.16
CA VAL A 685 26.58 -5.12 -26.18
C VAL A 685 26.62 -3.67 -25.72
N VAL A 686 26.47 -3.51 -24.42
CA VAL A 686 26.48 -2.21 -23.74
C VAL A 686 27.82 -2.04 -23.04
N GLY A 687 28.42 -0.87 -23.13
CA GLY A 687 29.75 -0.60 -22.58
C GLY A 687 29.86 0.72 -21.85
N ALA A 688 30.51 0.71 -20.69
CA ALA A 688 30.84 1.91 -19.91
C ALA A 688 32.31 1.87 -19.46
N ALA A 689 33.07 2.90 -19.82
CA ALA A 689 34.39 3.13 -19.25
C ALA A 689 34.27 3.71 -17.83
N ARG A 690 35.11 3.26 -16.90
CA ARG A 690 35.19 3.75 -15.52
C ARG A 690 36.62 4.12 -15.17
N ASP A 691 36.80 5.27 -14.51
CA ASP A 691 38.09 5.90 -14.23
C ASP A 691 38.87 6.11 -15.54
N ASP A 692 39.88 5.29 -15.82
CA ASP A 692 40.58 5.29 -17.09
C ASP A 692 40.53 3.88 -17.69
N ALA A 693 40.08 3.78 -18.93
CA ALA A 693 40.05 2.52 -19.67
C ALA A 693 41.10 2.45 -20.79
N SER A 694 41.94 3.48 -20.95
CA SER A 694 42.75 3.69 -22.15
C SER A 694 44.16 3.09 -22.09
N ARG A 695 44.79 3.06 -20.91
CA ARG A 695 46.25 2.92 -20.75
C ARG A 695 46.87 1.66 -21.40
N PHE A 696 46.22 0.50 -21.29
CA PHE A 696 46.68 -0.76 -21.89
C PHE A 696 45.66 -1.37 -22.86
N LEU A 697 44.80 -0.55 -23.48
CA LEU A 697 44.00 -1.02 -24.61
C LEU A 697 44.92 -1.48 -25.74
N THR A 698 44.73 -2.72 -26.19
CA THR A 698 45.48 -3.30 -27.31
C THR A 698 44.77 -3.03 -28.64
N ASP A 699 45.49 -3.14 -29.75
CA ASP A 699 44.89 -3.01 -31.09
C ASP A 699 43.77 -4.04 -31.31
N ARG A 700 43.91 -5.24 -30.72
CA ARG A 700 42.88 -6.28 -30.77
C ARG A 700 41.63 -5.89 -29.99
N ALA A 701 41.78 -5.30 -28.81
CA ALA A 701 40.66 -4.80 -28.02
C ALA A 701 39.91 -3.67 -28.74
N VAL A 702 40.63 -2.73 -29.36
CA VAL A 702 40.01 -1.66 -30.18
C VAL A 702 39.31 -2.26 -31.40
N ALA A 703 39.91 -3.23 -32.09
CA ALA A 703 39.27 -3.93 -33.20
C ALA A 703 38.02 -4.72 -32.77
N ALA A 704 38.00 -5.26 -31.55
CA ALA A 704 36.84 -5.95 -31.00
C ALA A 704 35.69 -4.97 -30.69
N LEU A 705 35.97 -3.80 -30.10
CA LEU A 705 34.99 -2.72 -29.91
C LEU A 705 34.46 -2.21 -31.26
N ALA A 706 35.32 -2.08 -32.27
CA ALA A 706 34.90 -1.71 -33.62
C ALA A 706 33.93 -2.72 -34.25
N ARG A 707 34.02 -4.02 -33.90
CA ARG A 707 33.04 -5.04 -34.31
C ARG A 707 31.70 -4.95 -33.58
N LEU A 708 31.59 -4.12 -32.55
CA LEU A 708 30.29 -3.74 -31.96
C LEU A 708 29.69 -2.52 -32.65
N GLY A 709 30.44 -1.91 -33.57
CA GLY A 709 30.07 -0.68 -34.26
C GLY A 709 30.65 0.59 -33.65
N SER A 710 31.56 0.52 -32.67
CA SER A 710 32.23 1.72 -32.14
C SER A 710 33.24 2.30 -33.14
N ALA A 711 33.34 3.61 -33.23
CA ALA A 711 34.41 4.33 -33.95
C ALA A 711 35.49 4.91 -33.00
N VAL A 712 35.31 4.75 -31.69
CA VAL A 712 36.15 5.37 -30.66
C VAL A 712 37.39 4.51 -30.36
N ASP A 713 38.57 5.15 -30.40
CA ASP A 713 39.80 4.63 -29.81
C ASP A 713 40.20 5.50 -28.61
N LEU A 714 39.85 5.05 -27.39
CA LEU A 714 40.10 5.79 -26.15
C LEU A 714 41.59 6.05 -25.88
N ARG A 715 42.53 5.34 -26.52
CA ARG A 715 43.97 5.61 -26.37
C ARG A 715 44.35 7.00 -26.86
N ALA A 716 43.56 7.56 -27.79
CA ALA A 716 43.75 8.92 -28.28
C ALA A 716 43.31 9.98 -27.24
N THR A 717 42.50 9.61 -26.25
CA THR A 717 41.94 10.50 -25.23
C THR A 717 41.99 9.88 -23.83
N PRO A 718 43.19 9.75 -23.21
CA PRO A 718 43.32 9.13 -21.90
C PRO A 718 42.48 9.83 -20.82
N GLY A 719 41.82 9.04 -19.97
CA GLY A 719 40.94 9.52 -18.90
C GLY A 719 39.56 10.03 -19.37
N TYR A 720 39.23 9.92 -20.66
CA TYR A 720 37.88 10.22 -21.14
C TYR A 720 36.94 9.06 -20.85
N GLY A 721 35.70 9.41 -20.52
CA GLY A 721 34.59 8.48 -20.50
C GLY A 721 34.16 8.03 -21.90
N HIS A 722 33.63 6.82 -21.96
CA HIS A 722 33.00 6.25 -23.15
C HIS A 722 31.79 5.42 -22.74
N ALA A 723 30.62 5.80 -23.27
CA ALA A 723 29.39 5.04 -23.19
C ALA A 723 29.03 4.52 -24.59
N LEU A 724 28.71 3.23 -24.71
CA LEU A 724 28.50 2.54 -25.99
C LEU A 724 27.29 1.61 -25.90
N ILE A 725 26.39 1.67 -26.89
CA ILE A 725 25.39 0.65 -27.20
C ILE A 725 25.67 0.17 -28.62
N GLY A 726 26.26 -1.02 -28.72
CA GLY A 726 26.65 -1.63 -29.99
C GLY A 726 25.93 -2.94 -30.26
N VAL A 727 26.10 -3.44 -31.48
CA VAL A 727 25.60 -4.76 -31.90
C VAL A 727 26.77 -5.55 -32.47
N LYS A 728 26.96 -6.76 -31.98
CA LYS A 728 28.01 -7.65 -32.47
C LYS A 728 27.83 -7.92 -33.97
N GLY A 729 28.84 -7.55 -34.76
CA GLY A 729 28.83 -7.67 -36.22
C GLY A 729 28.46 -6.38 -36.96
N ALA A 730 28.14 -5.29 -36.25
CA ALA A 730 27.87 -4.00 -36.86
C ALA A 730 29.14 -3.36 -37.46
N ALA A 731 28.95 -2.51 -38.48
CA ALA A 731 30.03 -1.75 -39.09
C ALA A 731 30.59 -0.69 -38.10
N PRO A 732 31.91 -0.45 -38.06
CA PRO A 732 32.49 0.60 -37.22
C PRO A 732 31.81 1.97 -37.47
N GLY A 733 31.49 2.68 -36.39
CA GLY A 733 30.72 3.93 -36.40
C GLY A 733 29.20 3.78 -36.47
N ALA A 734 28.66 2.57 -36.48
CA ALA A 734 27.22 2.33 -36.49
C ALA A 734 26.57 2.27 -35.09
N ALA A 735 27.37 2.13 -34.02
CA ALA A 735 26.84 2.07 -32.66
C ALA A 735 26.32 3.44 -32.18
N ALA A 736 25.45 3.43 -31.18
CA ALA A 736 25.19 4.65 -30.41
C ALA A 736 26.31 4.79 -29.39
N GLU A 737 27.09 5.87 -29.46
CA GLU A 737 28.23 6.08 -28.57
C GLU A 737 28.42 7.55 -28.20
N ALA A 738 28.95 7.81 -27.00
CA ALA A 738 29.28 9.14 -26.51
C ALA A 738 30.62 9.11 -25.78
N THR A 739 31.43 10.16 -25.94
CA THR A 739 32.71 10.33 -25.25
C THR A 739 32.87 11.74 -24.69
N SER A 740 33.49 11.86 -23.52
CA SER A 740 33.65 13.14 -22.83
C SER A 740 34.73 13.06 -21.73
N PRO A 741 35.49 14.15 -21.48
CA PRO A 741 36.50 14.18 -20.41
C PRO A 741 35.91 14.03 -19.00
N ASP A 742 34.67 14.48 -18.78
CA ASP A 742 34.01 14.50 -17.47
C ASP A 742 33.08 13.29 -17.24
N GLY A 743 33.15 12.30 -18.12
CA GLY A 743 32.20 11.19 -18.18
C GLY A 743 31.19 11.38 -19.30
N ALA A 744 30.73 10.27 -19.88
CA ALA A 744 29.81 10.24 -21.00
C ALA A 744 28.49 9.59 -20.58
N TYR A 745 27.39 10.16 -21.07
CA TYR A 745 26.05 9.66 -20.80
C TYR A 745 25.36 9.28 -22.10
N LEU A 746 24.67 8.14 -22.09
CA LEU A 746 23.89 7.65 -23.21
C LEU A 746 22.62 6.98 -22.69
N ARG A 747 21.47 7.40 -23.21
CA ARG A 747 20.17 6.77 -22.92
C ARG A 747 19.47 6.43 -24.22
N LEU A 748 19.05 5.17 -24.33
CA LEU A 748 18.21 4.66 -25.40
C LEU A 748 16.95 4.08 -24.75
N ALA A 749 15.84 4.80 -24.84
CA ALA A 749 14.57 4.38 -24.28
C ALA A 749 13.46 4.62 -25.31
N ALA A 750 12.59 3.62 -25.49
CA ALA A 750 11.41 3.78 -26.34
C ALA A 750 10.27 4.38 -25.51
N ASP A 751 9.53 5.32 -26.09
CA ASP A 751 8.33 5.82 -25.42
C ASP A 751 7.20 4.80 -25.50
N ARG A 752 6.94 4.15 -24.37
CA ARG A 752 5.92 3.10 -24.19
C ARG A 752 4.63 3.62 -23.54
N ARG A 753 4.54 4.92 -23.25
CA ARG A 753 3.32 5.51 -22.71
C ARG A 753 2.19 5.38 -23.71
N THR A 754 0.98 5.22 -23.21
CA THR A 754 -0.23 5.22 -24.03
C THR A 754 -0.72 6.66 -24.15
N LEU A 755 -0.42 7.32 -25.27
CA LEU A 755 -0.66 8.76 -25.44
C LEU A 755 -1.96 9.03 -26.20
N ALA A 756 -2.70 10.05 -25.76
CA ALA A 756 -3.92 10.52 -26.41
C ALA A 756 -3.75 11.87 -27.12
N ALA A 757 -3.24 12.85 -26.39
CA ALA A 757 -3.03 14.23 -26.82
C ALA A 757 -2.05 14.94 -25.89
N ALA A 758 -1.47 16.04 -26.36
CA ALA A 758 -0.72 16.97 -25.53
C ALA A 758 -1.51 18.27 -25.36
N VAL A 759 -1.42 18.86 -24.17
CA VAL A 759 -2.06 20.14 -23.85
C VAL A 759 -0.99 21.14 -23.45
N ASP A 760 -1.05 22.33 -24.05
CA ASP A 760 -0.16 23.46 -23.79
C ASP A 760 -0.73 24.31 -22.64
N TRP A 761 -1.94 24.83 -22.81
CA TRP A 761 -2.62 25.60 -21.77
C TRP A 761 -4.14 25.41 -21.78
N ILE A 762 -4.74 25.74 -20.64
CA ILE A 762 -6.19 25.76 -20.42
C ILE A 762 -6.59 27.16 -19.96
N ARG A 763 -7.62 27.75 -20.58
CA ARG A 763 -8.14 29.06 -20.23
C ARG A 763 -9.62 29.00 -19.89
N LEU A 764 -10.02 29.69 -18.84
CA LEU A 764 -11.40 29.99 -18.50
C LEU A 764 -11.67 31.47 -18.69
N GLU A 765 -12.78 31.79 -19.35
CA GLU A 765 -13.25 33.15 -19.57
C GLU A 765 -14.75 33.23 -19.27
N PRO A 766 -15.30 34.40 -18.89
CA PRO A 766 -16.74 34.59 -18.85
C PRO A 766 -17.34 34.29 -20.23
N ALA A 767 -18.48 33.58 -20.27
CA ALA A 767 -19.14 33.32 -21.55
C ALA A 767 -19.53 34.66 -22.23
N PRO A 768 -19.38 34.75 -23.56
CA PRO A 768 -19.61 35.99 -24.33
C PRO A 768 -21.06 36.48 -24.36
#